data_AF-A0A0F9S4U4-F1
#
_entry.id   AF-A0A0F9S4U4-F1
#
_cell.length_a   1.000
_cell.length_b   1.000
_cell.length_c   1.000
_cell.angle_alpha   90.00
_cell.angle_beta   90.00
_cell.angle_gamma   90.00
#
_symmetry.space_group_name_H-M   'P 1'
#
loop_
_entity.id
_entity.type
_entity.pdbx_description
1 polymer ?
#
loop_
_entity_poly.entity_id
_entity_poly.type
_entity_poly.pdbx_seq_one_letter_code
_entity_poly.pdbx_strand_id
1 'polypeptide(L)'
;MVYQRRLTWASTSDCERLNSIIFETNINPFGIAAYNPNEPVTDFVGRREELLKFKEQIQNVINNKISRSVKLNGPAGVGKSTLFNFLKESIEKERISTRPDSEYILKDCDVLSTFFQIPDKISDFLDIWKPMLEGLRPGFEKEIGYDISLPEYITFQVIYRMFLKDREKLAKIIWKDTERPQRLHQVELRDIIDPLFSQGTPAVLALQEHYSQKKRELRDDFKARIKGRTYEIKRGDNKNILNLFRVIDEDDPDDYLELILGANSDIFKTNDDLINYFNDLMRYYACSTKKQPILLIGIDEAVKADPQIFNQYYQNLGNLFVKLRNTLNDILFVFISTTEDWAEFNNIIKKNTDLQSQLGEFMYEMPLTQLGVDELAQVFKNRMNRFWENYPSQRPLEAPYYPFSENLFEYVYRYRLRDLRDTIHFLKDMWIKFKYLRKIPKFETIFESLREVRKFDARGFNPNTFKRFEWNIIKNSFNDPIRFRSNSARSSEVEKGLEYAWKCLLYENPPTITRVDNNCTIITSSGSRRPDIYLEILGNLGAEFRRNIEFQVKAYDQGGTVALNHIKSSLELFREQFTDFIYFIITGRGLKPDAEAAIKGLEITYTNRIRRPILTEDQRDRLYLLALYKEITGKNLDGTLPKDLQIAKDLLSFIIGQPIEDFLSGVKRLAYRQPITEAEIISPPVVVPSETSQTELTTFSESSEATEVIEGQFETQVKWLNDYPSLKSYRFEASALCGYLKTRETGKYKFKFTIPTVEKNVIMPNASLSKQLFRTLVKFLKEKGYTVPDKSSFKLTQLGEQLYQAVKADNYSC
;
A
#
# COMPACT_ATOMS: atom_id res chain seq x y z
N MET A 1 19.84 -6.07 13.38
CA MET A 1 19.53 -5.07 12.32
C MET A 1 20.54 -3.95 12.44
N VAL A 2 21.32 -3.71 11.39
CA VAL A 2 22.33 -2.65 11.28
C VAL A 2 21.58 -1.34 10.99
N TYR A 3 21.35 -0.50 12.00
CA TYR A 3 20.39 0.61 11.93
C TYR A 3 20.91 1.93 11.32
N GLN A 4 22.14 1.94 10.79
CA GLN A 4 22.63 3.03 9.95
C GLN A 4 23.18 2.49 8.64
N ARG A 5 22.29 2.01 7.74
CA ARG A 5 22.64 2.03 6.31
C ARG A 5 22.72 3.49 5.89
N ARG A 6 23.93 4.03 5.74
CA ARG A 6 24.11 5.28 4.98
C ARG A 6 23.56 5.02 3.58
N LEU A 7 22.46 5.67 3.26
CA LEU A 7 21.83 5.59 1.94
C LEU A 7 22.59 6.49 0.98
N THR A 8 22.78 6.02 -0.25
CA THR A 8 23.25 6.82 -1.38
C THR A 8 22.08 7.68 -1.86
N TRP A 9 22.02 8.92 -1.39
CA TRP A 9 21.23 9.95 -2.07
C TRP A 9 21.94 10.35 -3.36
N ALA A 10 21.16 10.70 -4.38
CA ALA A 10 21.72 11.21 -5.63
C ALA A 10 22.46 12.53 -5.39
N SER A 11 23.42 12.86 -6.25
CA SER A 11 24.11 14.16 -6.24
C SER A 11 23.10 15.31 -6.33
N THR A 12 23.45 16.53 -5.90
CA THR A 12 22.54 17.69 -6.00
C THR A 12 22.08 17.91 -7.44
N SER A 13 22.99 17.81 -8.42
CA SER A 13 22.66 17.92 -9.84
C SER A 13 21.73 16.80 -10.32
N ASP A 14 21.92 15.56 -9.84
CA ASP A 14 21.01 14.48 -10.16
C ASP A 14 19.65 14.67 -9.50
N CYS A 15 19.59 15.17 -8.28
CA CYS A 15 18.33 15.47 -7.60
C CYS A 15 17.52 16.50 -8.38
N GLU A 16 18.14 17.58 -8.85
CA GLU A 16 17.47 18.59 -9.68
C GLU A 16 16.89 17.98 -10.96
N ARG A 17 17.70 17.18 -11.67
CA ARG A 17 17.29 16.49 -12.90
C ARG A 17 16.17 15.45 -12.65
N LEU A 18 16.24 14.68 -11.58
CA LEU A 18 15.22 13.69 -11.23
C LEU A 18 13.93 14.36 -10.74
N ASN A 19 14.06 15.47 -10.02
CA ASN A 19 12.95 16.27 -9.52
C ASN A 19 12.12 16.88 -10.64
N SER A 20 12.74 17.38 -11.72
CA SER A 20 12.00 17.91 -12.86
C SER A 20 11.06 16.85 -13.43
N ILE A 21 11.56 15.63 -13.67
CA ILE A 21 10.76 14.49 -14.14
C ILE A 21 9.61 14.19 -13.18
N ILE A 22 9.86 14.10 -11.88
CA ILE A 22 8.84 13.78 -10.87
C ILE A 22 7.76 14.87 -10.81
N PHE A 23 8.14 16.14 -10.89
CA PHE A 23 7.21 17.25 -10.83
C PHE A 23 6.36 17.39 -12.08
N GLU A 24 6.89 17.01 -13.24
CA GLU A 24 6.26 17.16 -14.55
C GLU A 24 5.44 15.92 -14.95
N THR A 25 5.86 14.72 -14.54
CA THR A 25 5.20 13.47 -14.94
C THR A 25 3.78 13.29 -14.38
N ASN A 26 2.84 12.84 -15.21
CA ASN A 26 1.51 12.42 -14.76
C ASN A 26 1.47 10.99 -14.19
N ILE A 27 2.59 10.25 -14.23
CA ILE A 27 2.67 8.88 -13.73
C ILE A 27 2.92 8.88 -12.22
N ASN A 28 2.16 8.06 -11.49
CA ASN A 28 2.38 7.83 -10.06
C ASN A 28 2.82 6.36 -9.82
N PRO A 29 3.99 6.11 -9.21
CA PRO A 29 4.48 4.74 -8.94
C PRO A 29 3.58 3.94 -7.98
N PHE A 30 2.76 4.61 -7.18
CA PHE A 30 1.84 4.00 -6.21
C PHE A 30 0.38 4.04 -6.69
N GLY A 31 0.17 3.99 -8.00
CA GLY A 31 -1.13 3.67 -8.57
C GLY A 31 -1.65 2.33 -8.03
N ILE A 32 -2.98 2.21 -7.91
CA ILE A 32 -3.66 1.00 -7.44
C ILE A 32 -3.73 -0.01 -8.61
N ALA A 33 -2.58 -0.40 -9.16
CA ALA A 33 -2.52 -1.42 -10.20
C ALA A 33 -3.01 -2.79 -9.69
N ALA A 34 -2.78 -3.08 -8.40
CA ALA A 34 -3.09 -4.36 -7.77
C ALA A 34 -4.59 -4.75 -7.76
N TYR A 35 -5.49 -3.78 -8.02
CA TYR A 35 -6.95 -4.02 -8.11
C TYR A 35 -7.51 -3.88 -9.52
N ASN A 36 -6.70 -3.46 -10.50
CA ASN A 36 -7.13 -3.47 -11.88
C ASN A 36 -6.83 -4.85 -12.48
N PRO A 37 -7.81 -5.75 -12.65
CA PRO A 37 -7.58 -7.09 -13.21
C PRO A 37 -7.05 -7.08 -14.64
N ASN A 38 -7.03 -5.90 -15.28
CA ASN A 38 -6.55 -5.69 -16.64
C ASN A 38 -5.10 -5.18 -16.68
N GLU A 39 -4.50 -4.80 -15.54
CA GLU A 39 -3.10 -4.41 -15.46
C GLU A 39 -2.22 -5.58 -15.00
N PRO A 40 -1.00 -5.72 -15.56
CA PRO A 40 -0.08 -6.75 -15.10
C PRO A 40 0.35 -6.50 -13.65
N VAL A 41 0.39 -7.57 -12.87
CA VAL A 41 0.85 -7.58 -11.47
C VAL A 41 2.38 -7.57 -11.47
N THR A 42 2.95 -6.36 -11.48
CA THR A 42 4.40 -6.18 -11.58
C THR A 42 5.12 -6.14 -10.23
N ASP A 43 4.38 -6.08 -9.12
CA ASP A 43 4.90 -5.87 -7.78
C ASP A 43 4.64 -7.07 -6.84
N PHE A 44 4.32 -8.24 -7.41
CA PHE A 44 4.17 -9.48 -6.64
C PHE A 44 5.51 -9.91 -6.02
N VAL A 45 5.52 -10.13 -4.71
CA VAL A 45 6.68 -10.57 -3.95
C VAL A 45 6.25 -11.59 -2.90
N GLY A 46 7.09 -12.61 -2.69
CA GLY A 46 6.85 -13.66 -1.70
C GLY A 46 5.81 -14.67 -2.17
N ARG A 47 5.10 -15.27 -1.21
CA ARG A 47 3.90 -16.10 -1.43
C ARG A 47 4.06 -17.36 -2.31
N ARG A 48 5.28 -17.85 -2.43
CA ARG A 48 5.59 -19.03 -3.27
C ARG A 48 4.88 -20.29 -2.76
N GLU A 49 4.77 -20.45 -1.44
CA GLU A 49 4.08 -21.59 -0.83
C GLU A 49 2.59 -21.57 -1.14
N GLU A 50 1.96 -20.40 -1.10
CA GLU A 50 0.54 -20.24 -1.43
C GLU A 50 0.26 -20.50 -2.91
N LEU A 51 1.17 -20.10 -3.80
CA LEU A 51 1.09 -20.48 -5.22
C LEU A 51 1.21 -21.99 -5.44
N LEU A 52 2.09 -22.68 -4.70
CA LEU A 52 2.18 -24.15 -4.74
C LEU A 52 0.89 -24.82 -4.26
N LYS A 53 0.27 -24.30 -3.20
CA LYS A 53 -1.04 -24.77 -2.72
C LYS A 53 -2.14 -24.53 -3.75
N PHE A 54 -2.16 -23.39 -4.45
CA PHE A 54 -3.10 -23.17 -5.54
C PHE A 54 -2.92 -24.19 -6.66
N LYS A 55 -1.68 -24.48 -7.06
CA LYS A 55 -1.38 -25.53 -8.04
C LYS A 55 -1.92 -26.89 -7.59
N GLU A 56 -1.72 -27.25 -6.31
CA GLU A 56 -2.28 -28.48 -5.74
C GLU A 56 -3.82 -28.50 -5.83
N GLN A 57 -4.49 -27.41 -5.48
CA GLN A 57 -5.95 -27.34 -5.54
C GLN A 57 -6.48 -27.40 -6.98
N ILE A 58 -5.80 -26.75 -7.94
CA ILE A 58 -6.13 -26.87 -9.37
C ILE A 58 -6.00 -28.34 -9.82
N GLN A 59 -4.91 -29.01 -9.45
CA GLN A 59 -4.73 -30.44 -9.76
C GLN A 59 -5.80 -31.32 -9.11
N ASN A 60 -6.21 -31.00 -7.88
CA ASN A 60 -7.31 -31.70 -7.22
C ASN A 60 -8.64 -31.55 -7.96
N VAL A 61 -8.95 -30.35 -8.48
CA VAL A 61 -10.15 -30.13 -9.33
C VAL A 61 -10.04 -30.95 -10.61
N ILE A 62 -8.88 -30.91 -11.28
CA ILE A 62 -8.62 -31.66 -12.52
C ILE A 62 -8.81 -33.18 -12.31
N ASN A 63 -8.21 -33.73 -11.26
CA ASN A 63 -8.16 -35.17 -11.03
C ASN A 63 -9.49 -35.72 -10.51
N ASN A 64 -10.13 -35.00 -9.58
CA ASN A 64 -11.37 -35.45 -8.95
C ASN A 64 -12.63 -35.04 -9.74
N LYS A 65 -12.52 -34.08 -10.67
CA LYS A 65 -13.62 -33.59 -11.53
C LYS A 65 -14.79 -33.00 -10.72
N ILE A 66 -14.50 -32.48 -9.54
CA ILE A 66 -15.47 -31.87 -8.62
C ILE A 66 -14.98 -30.45 -8.34
N SER A 67 -15.91 -29.51 -8.31
CA SER A 67 -15.60 -28.13 -7.96
C SER A 67 -15.11 -28.03 -6.52
N ARG A 68 -14.15 -27.13 -6.29
CA ARG A 68 -13.60 -26.84 -4.95
C ARG A 68 -13.57 -25.36 -4.71
N SER A 69 -13.33 -24.99 -3.46
CA SER A 69 -13.08 -23.61 -3.10
C SER A 69 -11.86 -23.46 -2.21
N VAL A 70 -11.17 -22.34 -2.40
CA VAL A 70 -10.10 -21.85 -1.53
C VAL A 70 -10.61 -20.59 -0.85
N LYS A 71 -10.57 -20.61 0.47
CA LYS A 71 -10.82 -19.46 1.33
C LYS A 71 -9.49 -18.75 1.58
N LEU A 72 -9.30 -17.58 0.96
CA LEU A 72 -8.18 -16.70 1.31
C LEU A 72 -8.55 -15.90 2.56
N ASN A 73 -7.95 -16.28 3.68
CA ASN A 73 -8.16 -15.65 4.97
C ASN A 73 -6.94 -14.81 5.36
N GLY A 74 -7.11 -13.56 5.71
CA GLY A 74 -6.04 -12.75 6.29
C GLY A 74 -6.49 -11.31 6.56
N PRO A 75 -5.71 -10.54 7.34
CA PRO A 75 -5.98 -9.14 7.60
C PRO A 75 -6.16 -8.30 6.32
N ALA A 76 -6.67 -7.08 6.47
CA ALA A 76 -6.63 -6.10 5.39
C ALA A 76 -5.17 -5.87 4.93
N GLY A 77 -5.00 -5.55 3.65
CA GLY A 77 -3.68 -5.18 3.12
C GLY A 77 -2.62 -6.29 3.04
N VAL A 78 -2.97 -7.58 3.18
CA VAL A 78 -1.97 -8.67 3.07
C VAL A 78 -1.65 -9.12 1.64
N GLY A 79 -2.27 -8.50 0.62
CA GLY A 79 -2.01 -8.82 -0.79
C GLY A 79 -2.82 -10.00 -1.35
N LYS A 80 -4.03 -10.25 -0.83
CA LYS A 80 -4.90 -11.38 -1.27
C LYS A 80 -5.30 -11.27 -2.74
N SER A 81 -5.84 -10.12 -3.14
CA SER A 81 -6.23 -9.85 -4.54
C SER A 81 -5.01 -9.83 -5.47
N THR A 82 -3.87 -9.31 -4.99
CA THR A 82 -2.58 -9.35 -5.71
C THR A 82 -2.13 -10.78 -5.98
N LEU A 83 -2.23 -11.68 -4.99
CA LEU A 83 -1.89 -13.10 -5.15
C LEU A 83 -2.77 -13.78 -6.20
N PHE A 84 -4.08 -13.55 -6.15
CA PHE A 84 -4.99 -14.13 -7.14
C PHE A 84 -4.74 -13.58 -8.55
N ASN A 85 -4.59 -12.26 -8.69
CA ASN A 85 -4.32 -11.63 -9.98
C ASN A 85 -2.97 -12.09 -10.56
N PHE A 86 -1.95 -12.31 -9.73
CA PHE A 86 -0.68 -12.86 -10.17
C PHE A 86 -0.82 -14.30 -10.67
N LEU A 87 -1.56 -15.14 -9.95
CA LEU A 87 -1.88 -16.51 -10.38
C LEU A 87 -2.62 -16.51 -11.72
N LYS A 88 -3.67 -15.68 -11.85
CA LYS A 88 -4.44 -15.47 -13.08
C LYS A 88 -3.51 -15.11 -14.25
N GLU A 89 -2.67 -14.08 -14.08
CA GLU A 89 -1.75 -13.63 -15.13
C GLU A 89 -0.73 -14.71 -15.52
N SER A 90 -0.21 -15.45 -14.54
CA SER A 90 0.76 -16.53 -14.77
C SER A 90 0.13 -17.65 -15.61
N ILE A 91 -1.09 -18.05 -15.28
CA ILE A 91 -1.87 -19.04 -16.04
C ILE A 91 -2.16 -18.54 -17.46
N GLU A 92 -2.62 -17.30 -17.62
CA GLU A 92 -2.90 -16.72 -18.95
C GLU A 92 -1.65 -16.69 -19.83
N LYS A 93 -0.49 -16.32 -19.27
CA LYS A 93 0.80 -16.34 -19.99
C LYS A 93 1.21 -17.75 -20.40
N GLU A 94 1.02 -18.74 -19.54
CA GLU A 94 1.26 -20.14 -19.90
C GLU A 94 0.34 -20.62 -21.01
N ARG A 95 -0.94 -20.21 -21.00
CA ARG A 95 -1.93 -20.66 -21.99
C ARG A 95 -1.58 -20.20 -23.41
N ILE A 96 -1.04 -18.99 -23.52
CA ILE A 96 -0.64 -18.37 -24.79
C ILE A 96 0.76 -18.82 -25.22
N SER A 97 1.58 -19.30 -24.28
CA SER A 97 2.95 -19.73 -24.53
C SER A 97 3.03 -21.10 -25.21
N THR A 98 3.93 -21.25 -26.17
CA THR A 98 4.28 -22.55 -26.79
C THR A 98 5.35 -23.32 -26.03
N ARG A 99 5.82 -22.80 -24.89
CA ARG A 99 6.91 -23.40 -24.11
C ARG A 99 6.44 -24.70 -23.43
N PRO A 100 7.26 -25.78 -23.46
CA PRO A 100 6.91 -27.06 -22.86
C PRO A 100 6.92 -27.06 -21.32
N ASP A 101 7.57 -26.09 -20.69
CA ASP A 101 7.74 -25.99 -19.24
C ASP A 101 6.59 -25.19 -18.59
N SER A 102 5.37 -25.69 -18.65
CA SER A 102 4.21 -25.09 -17.97
C SER A 102 4.17 -25.49 -16.49
N GLU A 103 4.03 -24.52 -15.59
CA GLU A 103 3.96 -24.76 -14.14
C GLU A 103 2.53 -25.12 -13.71
N TYR A 104 1.51 -24.57 -14.35
CA TYR A 104 0.09 -24.72 -13.97
C TYR A 104 -0.74 -25.47 -15.01
N ILE A 105 -0.44 -25.30 -16.30
CA ILE A 105 -1.29 -25.83 -17.38
C ILE A 105 -0.83 -27.21 -17.82
N LEU A 106 -1.75 -28.18 -17.80
CA LEU A 106 -1.53 -29.50 -18.42
C LEU A 106 -1.94 -29.46 -19.89
N LYS A 107 -1.23 -30.19 -20.76
CA LYS A 107 -1.46 -30.22 -22.22
C LYS A 107 -2.93 -30.44 -22.64
N ASP A 108 -3.69 -31.21 -21.84
CA ASP A 108 -5.07 -31.59 -22.13
C ASP A 108 -6.13 -30.75 -21.38
N CYS A 109 -5.73 -29.68 -20.70
CA CYS A 109 -6.60 -28.81 -19.92
C CYS A 109 -6.39 -27.35 -20.32
N ASP A 110 -7.47 -26.58 -20.41
CA ASP A 110 -7.39 -25.12 -20.51
C ASP A 110 -7.92 -24.52 -19.22
N VAL A 111 -7.11 -23.68 -18.57
CA VAL A 111 -7.54 -22.94 -17.38
C VAL A 111 -8.03 -21.57 -17.82
N LEU A 112 -9.31 -21.31 -17.58
CA LEU A 112 -10.01 -20.06 -17.86
C LEU A 112 -10.21 -19.32 -16.54
N SER A 113 -9.66 -18.11 -16.42
CA SER A 113 -9.60 -17.39 -15.15
C SER A 113 -10.32 -16.05 -15.19
N THR A 114 -11.09 -15.75 -14.16
CA THR A 114 -11.81 -14.48 -13.99
C THR A 114 -11.67 -13.97 -12.56
N PHE A 115 -11.68 -12.64 -12.40
CA PHE A 115 -11.61 -11.95 -11.11
C PHE A 115 -12.61 -10.81 -11.11
N PHE A 116 -13.44 -10.74 -10.07
CA PHE A 116 -14.37 -9.62 -9.90
C PHE A 116 -14.66 -9.38 -8.41
N GLN A 117 -15.05 -8.15 -8.12
CA GLN A 117 -15.62 -7.74 -6.85
C GLN A 117 -17.13 -7.63 -7.04
N ILE A 118 -17.90 -8.08 -6.05
CA ILE A 118 -19.35 -7.96 -6.09
C ILE A 118 -19.74 -6.81 -5.14
N PRO A 119 -20.36 -5.73 -5.65
CA PRO A 119 -20.68 -4.56 -4.83
C PRO A 119 -21.87 -4.78 -3.89
N ASP A 120 -22.74 -5.76 -4.19
CA ASP A 120 -24.01 -6.01 -3.51
C ASP A 120 -24.03 -7.37 -2.78
N LYS A 121 -25.16 -7.67 -2.13
CA LYS A 121 -25.42 -8.95 -1.46
C LYS A 121 -25.57 -10.06 -2.49
N ILE A 122 -24.76 -11.11 -2.35
CA ILE A 122 -24.89 -12.36 -3.11
C ILE A 122 -25.88 -13.27 -2.39
N SER A 123 -26.93 -13.66 -3.10
CA SER A 123 -27.92 -14.60 -2.60
C SER A 123 -28.05 -15.84 -3.47
N ASP A 124 -27.80 -15.71 -4.78
CA ASP A 124 -28.03 -16.76 -5.77
C ASP A 124 -26.96 -16.77 -6.89
N PHE A 125 -27.02 -17.78 -7.77
CA PHE A 125 -26.09 -17.92 -8.90
C PHE A 125 -26.24 -16.80 -9.94
N LEU A 126 -27.47 -16.30 -10.12
CA LEU A 126 -27.76 -15.15 -10.99
C LEU A 126 -26.88 -13.94 -10.66
N ASP A 127 -26.63 -13.68 -9.37
CA ASP A 127 -25.87 -12.52 -8.90
C ASP A 127 -24.40 -12.56 -9.35
N ILE A 128 -23.86 -13.75 -9.60
CA ILE A 128 -22.47 -13.94 -10.05
C ILE A 128 -22.34 -14.27 -11.54
N TRP A 129 -23.45 -14.51 -12.24
CA TRP A 129 -23.49 -14.93 -13.64
C TRP A 129 -22.82 -13.93 -14.59
N LYS A 130 -23.36 -12.72 -14.65
CA LYS A 130 -22.87 -11.68 -15.56
C LYS A 130 -21.44 -11.26 -15.23
N PRO A 131 -21.07 -10.98 -13.96
CA PRO A 131 -19.67 -10.67 -13.62
C PRO A 131 -18.68 -11.77 -14.01
N MET A 132 -19.05 -13.04 -13.81
CA MET A 132 -18.22 -14.18 -14.19
C MET A 132 -17.96 -14.22 -15.70
N LEU A 133 -19.00 -14.12 -16.53
CA LEU A 133 -18.86 -14.16 -17.98
C LEU A 133 -18.12 -12.94 -18.54
N GLU A 134 -18.39 -11.74 -18.01
CA GLU A 134 -17.71 -10.52 -18.43
C GLU A 134 -16.23 -10.52 -18.06
N GLY A 135 -15.87 -11.05 -16.89
CA GLY A 135 -14.48 -11.09 -16.43
C GLY A 135 -13.60 -12.09 -17.19
N LEU A 136 -14.18 -12.99 -17.99
CA LEU A 136 -13.46 -13.89 -18.89
C LEU A 136 -13.06 -13.23 -20.23
N ARG A 137 -13.77 -12.17 -20.67
CA ARG A 137 -13.54 -11.52 -21.97
C ARG A 137 -12.10 -11.06 -22.20
N PRO A 138 -11.41 -10.43 -21.24
CA PRO A 138 -10.02 -10.00 -21.44
C PRO A 138 -9.07 -11.17 -21.73
N GLY A 139 -9.34 -12.34 -21.15
CA GLY A 139 -8.57 -13.56 -21.42
C GLY A 139 -8.73 -14.06 -22.85
N PHE A 140 -9.93 -13.92 -23.44
CA PHE A 140 -10.17 -14.24 -24.85
C PHE A 140 -9.59 -13.18 -25.78
N GLU A 141 -9.71 -11.89 -25.45
CA GLU A 141 -9.08 -10.81 -26.22
C GLU A 141 -7.58 -11.01 -26.37
N LYS A 142 -6.87 -11.39 -25.29
CA LYS A 142 -5.44 -11.71 -25.35
C LYS A 142 -5.12 -12.93 -26.22
N GLU A 143 -6.00 -13.93 -26.25
CA GLU A 143 -5.76 -15.19 -26.97
C GLU A 143 -6.02 -15.05 -28.48
N ILE A 144 -7.17 -14.50 -28.85
CA ILE A 144 -7.65 -14.48 -30.24
C ILE A 144 -7.69 -13.08 -30.86
N GLY A 145 -7.49 -12.02 -30.06
CA GLY A 145 -7.48 -10.62 -30.53
C GLY A 145 -8.85 -9.95 -30.60
N TYR A 146 -9.89 -10.52 -29.96
CA TYR A 146 -11.26 -10.01 -29.98
C TYR A 146 -11.90 -9.99 -28.59
N ASP A 147 -12.57 -8.89 -28.24
CA ASP A 147 -13.34 -8.72 -27.00
C ASP A 147 -14.70 -9.44 -27.09
N ILE A 148 -14.67 -10.76 -26.92
CA ILE A 148 -15.86 -11.62 -26.98
C ILE A 148 -16.11 -12.33 -25.65
N SER A 149 -17.38 -12.63 -25.39
CA SER A 149 -17.86 -13.40 -24.24
C SER A 149 -17.59 -14.91 -24.36
N LEU A 150 -17.79 -15.63 -23.26
CA LEU A 150 -17.66 -17.09 -23.24
C LEU A 150 -18.65 -17.80 -24.19
N PRO A 151 -19.97 -17.45 -24.24
CA PRO A 151 -20.88 -18.01 -25.24
C PRO A 151 -20.39 -17.79 -26.67
N GLU A 152 -19.96 -16.58 -27.03
CA GLU A 152 -19.41 -16.26 -28.35
C GLU A 152 -18.15 -17.09 -28.65
N TYR A 153 -17.20 -17.14 -27.71
CA TYR A 153 -15.97 -17.91 -27.87
C TYR A 153 -16.27 -19.40 -28.14
N ILE A 154 -17.20 -19.99 -27.38
CA ILE A 154 -17.63 -21.38 -27.59
C ILE A 154 -18.32 -21.54 -28.95
N THR A 155 -19.17 -20.60 -29.34
CA THR A 155 -19.82 -20.60 -30.65
C THR A 155 -18.79 -20.60 -31.78
N PHE A 156 -17.78 -19.73 -31.73
CA PHE A 156 -16.71 -19.70 -32.72
C PHE A 156 -15.89 -21.00 -32.71
N GLN A 157 -15.61 -21.58 -31.55
CA GLN A 157 -14.92 -22.88 -31.47
C GLN A 157 -15.73 -24.02 -32.11
N VAL A 158 -17.05 -24.05 -31.89
CA VAL A 158 -17.95 -25.02 -32.53
C VAL A 158 -17.95 -24.84 -34.05
N ILE A 159 -18.10 -23.61 -34.53
CA ILE A 159 -18.11 -23.30 -35.97
C ILE A 159 -16.75 -23.63 -36.60
N TYR A 160 -15.65 -23.27 -35.95
CA TYR A 160 -14.30 -23.58 -36.42
C TYR A 160 -14.06 -25.09 -36.49
N ARG A 161 -14.54 -25.84 -35.49
CA ARG A 161 -14.45 -27.31 -35.51
C ARG A 161 -15.25 -27.92 -36.66
N MET A 162 -16.43 -27.39 -36.95
CA MET A 162 -17.22 -27.77 -38.14
C MET A 162 -16.47 -27.40 -39.42
N PHE A 163 -15.87 -26.21 -39.48
CA PHE A 163 -15.10 -25.73 -40.63
C PHE A 163 -13.92 -26.65 -40.94
N LEU A 164 -13.20 -27.13 -39.93
CA LEU A 164 -12.10 -28.08 -40.14
C LEU A 164 -12.55 -29.40 -40.80
N LYS A 165 -13.84 -29.75 -40.71
CA LYS A 165 -14.42 -30.96 -41.32
C LYS A 165 -15.01 -30.72 -42.70
N ASP A 166 -15.67 -29.58 -42.91
CA ASP A 166 -16.29 -29.21 -44.19
C ASP A 166 -15.81 -27.82 -44.64
N ARG A 167 -14.51 -27.70 -44.90
CA ARG A 167 -13.85 -26.42 -45.22
C ARG A 167 -14.48 -25.73 -46.42
N GLU A 168 -14.80 -26.48 -47.47
CA GLU A 168 -15.30 -25.91 -48.71
C GLU A 168 -16.73 -25.37 -48.57
N LYS A 169 -17.63 -26.10 -47.92
CA LYS A 169 -19.01 -25.62 -47.73
C LYS A 169 -19.04 -24.47 -46.74
N LEU A 170 -18.37 -24.61 -45.60
CA LEU A 170 -18.38 -23.59 -44.55
C LEU A 170 -17.60 -22.34 -44.95
N ALA A 171 -16.60 -22.42 -45.83
CA ALA A 171 -15.97 -21.20 -46.33
C ALA A 171 -16.87 -20.36 -47.25
N LYS A 172 -17.94 -20.92 -47.84
CA LYS A 172 -18.95 -20.11 -48.56
C LYS A 172 -19.94 -19.45 -47.60
N ILE A 173 -20.08 -20.00 -46.39
CA ILE A 173 -20.95 -19.47 -45.35
C ILE A 173 -20.22 -18.38 -44.56
N ILE A 174 -18.94 -18.59 -44.25
CA ILE A 174 -18.15 -17.68 -43.40
C ILE A 174 -17.67 -16.44 -44.16
N TRP A 175 -17.22 -16.58 -45.42
CA TRP A 175 -16.70 -15.46 -46.21
C TRP A 175 -17.56 -15.16 -47.43
N LYS A 176 -17.59 -13.89 -47.83
CA LYS A 176 -17.99 -13.49 -49.18
C LYS A 176 -16.95 -14.01 -50.18
N ASP A 177 -17.37 -14.28 -51.42
CA ASP A 177 -16.48 -14.83 -52.46
C ASP A 177 -15.21 -13.98 -52.67
N THR A 178 -15.32 -12.66 -52.51
CA THR A 178 -14.21 -11.71 -52.66
C THR A 178 -13.21 -11.70 -51.49
N GLU A 179 -13.60 -12.21 -50.33
CA GLU A 179 -12.82 -12.15 -49.07
C GLU A 179 -12.31 -13.53 -48.65
N ARG A 180 -12.55 -14.55 -49.48
CA ARG A 180 -12.30 -15.94 -49.15
C ARG A 180 -10.80 -16.26 -49.11
N PRO A 181 -10.29 -16.91 -48.04
CA PRO A 181 -8.90 -17.31 -47.97
C PRO A 181 -8.55 -18.32 -49.07
N GLN A 182 -7.45 -18.09 -49.80
CA GLN A 182 -6.97 -19.02 -50.83
C GLN A 182 -6.52 -20.36 -50.23
N ARG A 183 -6.00 -20.35 -49.00
CA ARG A 183 -5.47 -21.53 -48.30
C ARG A 183 -6.32 -21.86 -47.08
N LEU A 184 -7.45 -22.52 -47.32
CA LEU A 184 -8.40 -22.91 -46.25
C LEU A 184 -7.80 -23.77 -45.13
N HIS A 185 -6.68 -24.45 -45.37
CA HIS A 185 -5.98 -25.25 -44.35
C HIS A 185 -5.14 -24.42 -43.37
N GLN A 186 -4.87 -23.14 -43.69
CA GLN A 186 -4.11 -22.21 -42.85
C GLN A 186 -5.02 -21.28 -42.04
N VAL A 187 -6.33 -21.35 -42.25
CA VAL A 187 -7.32 -20.57 -41.50
C VAL A 187 -7.27 -21.01 -40.03
N GLU A 188 -7.11 -20.03 -39.16
CA GLU A 188 -7.17 -20.17 -37.71
C GLU A 188 -8.54 -19.69 -37.19
N LEU A 189 -8.82 -19.96 -35.90
CA LEU A 189 -10.06 -19.53 -35.25
C LEU A 189 -10.30 -18.02 -35.38
N ARG A 190 -9.26 -17.20 -35.22
CA ARG A 190 -9.37 -15.73 -35.32
C ARG A 190 -9.77 -15.24 -36.70
N ASP A 191 -9.55 -16.03 -37.75
CA ASP A 191 -9.80 -15.63 -39.13
C ASP A 191 -11.27 -15.77 -39.52
N ILE A 192 -12.06 -16.50 -38.72
CA ILE A 192 -13.50 -16.70 -38.97
C ILE A 192 -14.39 -15.70 -38.23
N ILE A 193 -13.87 -14.99 -37.23
CA ILE A 193 -14.66 -14.14 -36.32
C ILE A 193 -15.24 -12.92 -37.05
N ASP A 194 -14.37 -12.06 -37.56
CA ASP A 194 -14.74 -10.84 -38.30
C ASP A 194 -15.71 -11.11 -39.47
N PRO A 195 -15.44 -12.11 -40.34
CA PRO A 195 -16.34 -12.45 -41.44
C PRO A 195 -17.73 -12.91 -40.98
N LEU A 196 -17.81 -13.69 -39.90
CA LEU A 196 -19.09 -14.15 -39.37
C LEU A 196 -19.94 -13.00 -38.83
N PHE A 197 -19.35 -12.11 -38.02
CA PHE A 197 -20.04 -10.91 -37.57
C PHE A 197 -20.48 -10.03 -38.75
N SER A 198 -19.63 -9.89 -39.77
CA SER A 198 -19.94 -9.07 -40.95
C SER A 198 -21.08 -9.62 -41.81
N GLN A 199 -21.37 -10.92 -41.71
CA GLN A 199 -22.47 -11.56 -42.42
C GLN A 199 -23.76 -11.64 -41.61
N GLY A 200 -23.71 -11.59 -40.27
CA GLY A 200 -24.89 -11.55 -39.39
C GLY A 200 -25.90 -12.67 -39.66
N THR A 201 -27.18 -12.31 -39.68
CA THR A 201 -28.32 -13.25 -39.84
C THR A 201 -28.18 -14.26 -41.00
N PRO A 202 -27.80 -13.87 -42.24
CA PRO A 202 -27.53 -14.82 -43.32
C PRO A 202 -26.59 -15.98 -42.94
N ALA A 203 -25.46 -15.67 -42.28
CA ALA A 203 -24.51 -16.69 -41.87
C ALA A 203 -25.09 -17.58 -40.78
N VAL A 204 -25.82 -17.01 -39.81
CA VAL A 204 -26.49 -17.77 -38.74
C VAL A 204 -27.46 -18.80 -39.31
N LEU A 205 -28.36 -18.39 -40.21
CA LEU A 205 -29.35 -19.29 -40.81
C LEU A 205 -28.67 -20.43 -41.59
N ALA A 206 -27.64 -20.10 -42.38
CA ALA A 206 -26.89 -21.10 -43.14
C ALA A 206 -26.10 -22.07 -42.23
N LEU A 207 -25.52 -21.60 -41.13
CA LEU A 207 -24.86 -22.43 -40.13
C LEU A 207 -25.85 -23.35 -39.41
N GLN A 208 -27.02 -22.84 -39.04
CA GLN A 208 -28.10 -23.61 -38.43
C GLN A 208 -28.61 -24.72 -39.35
N GLU A 209 -28.78 -24.41 -40.65
CA GLU A 209 -29.17 -25.40 -41.65
C GLU A 209 -28.09 -26.46 -41.82
N HIS A 210 -26.82 -26.03 -41.99
CA HIS A 210 -25.69 -26.94 -42.13
C HIS A 210 -25.57 -27.88 -40.92
N TYR A 211 -25.62 -27.34 -39.70
CA TYR A 211 -25.59 -28.13 -38.47
C TYR A 211 -26.77 -29.10 -38.44
N SER A 212 -27.98 -28.67 -38.80
CA SER A 212 -29.18 -29.51 -38.79
C SER A 212 -29.09 -30.70 -39.76
N GLN A 213 -28.49 -30.49 -40.94
CA GLN A 213 -28.21 -31.54 -41.92
C GLN A 213 -27.16 -32.54 -41.42
N LYS A 214 -26.15 -32.05 -40.68
CA LYS A 214 -24.97 -32.82 -40.27
C LYS A 214 -24.95 -33.27 -38.80
N LYS A 215 -25.97 -32.95 -38.00
CA LYS A 215 -26.00 -33.17 -36.54
C LYS A 215 -25.71 -34.59 -36.08
N ARG A 216 -26.00 -35.63 -36.88
CA ARG A 216 -25.67 -37.02 -36.52
C ARG A 216 -24.15 -37.23 -36.57
N GLU A 217 -23.53 -36.90 -37.70
CA GLU A 217 -22.09 -36.97 -37.94
C GLU A 217 -21.31 -36.08 -36.97
N LEU A 218 -21.77 -34.83 -36.79
CA LEU A 218 -21.11 -33.89 -35.90
C LEU A 218 -21.08 -34.36 -34.44
N ARG A 219 -22.12 -35.02 -33.93
CA ARG A 219 -22.13 -35.52 -32.54
C ARG A 219 -21.03 -36.55 -32.29
N ASP A 220 -20.76 -37.42 -33.26
CA ASP A 220 -19.68 -38.41 -33.15
C ASP A 220 -18.31 -37.72 -33.21
N ASP A 221 -18.17 -36.70 -34.06
CA ASP A 221 -16.94 -35.93 -34.21
C ASP A 221 -16.59 -35.06 -32.98
N PHE A 222 -17.61 -34.47 -32.36
CA PHE A 222 -17.53 -33.71 -31.13
C PHE A 222 -17.32 -34.58 -29.89
N LYS A 223 -17.36 -35.91 -30.02
CA LYS A 223 -17.01 -36.81 -28.93
C LYS A 223 -15.51 -36.67 -28.61
N ALA A 224 -15.23 -36.36 -27.34
CA ALA A 224 -13.88 -36.20 -26.83
C ALA A 224 -13.71 -37.03 -25.56
N ARG A 225 -12.64 -37.84 -25.50
CA ARG A 225 -12.26 -38.56 -24.28
C ARG A 225 -11.04 -37.89 -23.69
N ILE A 226 -11.22 -37.22 -22.56
CA ILE A 226 -10.18 -36.43 -21.88
C ILE A 226 -10.05 -36.99 -20.47
N LYS A 227 -8.86 -37.47 -20.10
CA LYS A 227 -8.57 -38.02 -18.76
C LYS A 227 -9.64 -39.00 -18.24
N GLY A 228 -10.04 -39.92 -19.10
CA GLY A 228 -11.03 -40.94 -18.79
C GLY A 228 -12.49 -40.46 -18.74
N ARG A 229 -12.79 -39.16 -18.89
CA ARG A 229 -14.15 -38.64 -19.05
C ARG A 229 -14.50 -38.50 -20.53
N THR A 230 -15.73 -38.85 -20.88
CA THR A 230 -16.26 -38.67 -22.22
C THR A 230 -17.14 -37.42 -22.22
N TYR A 231 -16.79 -36.45 -23.05
CA TYR A 231 -17.59 -35.29 -23.37
C TYR A 231 -18.24 -35.53 -24.73
N GLU A 232 -19.55 -35.33 -24.83
CA GLU A 232 -20.29 -35.49 -26.07
C GLU A 232 -21.49 -34.53 -26.13
N ILE A 233 -21.88 -34.18 -27.34
CA ILE A 233 -23.10 -33.41 -27.61
C ILE A 233 -24.27 -34.39 -27.61
N LYS A 234 -25.22 -34.18 -26.70
CA LYS A 234 -26.42 -35.02 -26.55
C LYS A 234 -27.47 -34.67 -27.59
N ARG A 235 -28.46 -35.55 -27.78
CA ARG A 235 -29.59 -35.28 -28.68
C ARG A 235 -30.42 -34.05 -28.26
N GLY A 236 -30.54 -33.81 -26.96
CA GLY A 236 -31.27 -32.65 -26.41
C GLY A 236 -30.57 -31.31 -26.68
N ASP A 237 -29.26 -31.32 -26.91
CA ASP A 237 -28.42 -30.12 -27.03
C ASP A 237 -28.64 -29.36 -28.34
N ASN A 238 -29.30 -29.97 -29.33
CA ASN A 238 -29.43 -29.38 -30.66
C ASN A 238 -30.08 -27.99 -30.63
N LYS A 239 -31.10 -27.79 -29.79
CA LYS A 239 -31.75 -26.48 -29.68
C LYS A 239 -30.78 -25.43 -29.13
N ASN A 240 -30.01 -25.79 -28.09
CA ASN A 240 -29.04 -24.89 -27.46
C ASN A 240 -27.92 -24.51 -28.43
N ILE A 241 -27.42 -25.46 -29.23
CA ILE A 241 -26.37 -25.18 -30.23
C ILE A 241 -26.88 -24.29 -31.36
N LEU A 242 -28.08 -24.56 -31.88
CA LEU A 242 -28.68 -23.71 -32.92
C LEU A 242 -28.90 -22.28 -32.41
N ASN A 243 -29.37 -22.15 -31.17
CA ASN A 243 -29.53 -20.85 -30.51
C ASN A 243 -28.18 -20.16 -30.27
N LEU A 244 -27.14 -20.91 -29.90
CA LEU A 244 -25.80 -20.37 -29.71
C LEU A 244 -25.23 -19.73 -30.99
N PHE A 245 -25.62 -20.18 -32.18
CA PHE A 245 -25.21 -19.49 -33.41
C PHE A 245 -25.78 -18.08 -33.51
N ARG A 246 -26.91 -17.77 -32.86
CA ARG A 246 -27.50 -16.41 -32.86
C ARG A 246 -26.61 -15.38 -32.16
N VAL A 247 -25.69 -15.80 -31.28
CA VAL A 247 -24.80 -14.86 -30.57
C VAL A 247 -23.81 -14.13 -31.49
N ILE A 248 -23.66 -14.57 -32.75
CA ILE A 248 -22.79 -13.90 -33.74
C ILE A 248 -23.56 -12.88 -34.59
N ASP A 249 -24.89 -12.79 -34.42
CA ASP A 249 -25.74 -11.85 -35.14
C ASP A 249 -25.94 -10.59 -34.29
N GLU A 250 -25.12 -9.57 -34.52
CA GLU A 250 -25.20 -8.28 -33.80
C GLU A 250 -26.54 -7.55 -34.09
N ASP A 251 -27.21 -7.91 -35.19
CA ASP A 251 -28.51 -7.35 -35.60
C ASP A 251 -29.70 -8.27 -35.22
N ASP A 252 -29.48 -9.30 -34.38
CA ASP A 252 -30.56 -10.17 -33.91
C ASP A 252 -31.63 -9.32 -33.20
N PRO A 253 -32.92 -9.43 -33.59
CA PRO A 253 -33.97 -8.54 -33.08
C PRO A 253 -34.22 -8.70 -31.58
N ASP A 254 -33.85 -9.84 -30.99
CA ASP A 254 -33.97 -10.10 -29.57
C ASP A 254 -32.68 -9.82 -28.79
N ASP A 255 -31.57 -9.51 -29.49
CA ASP A 255 -30.21 -9.47 -28.94
C ASP A 255 -29.93 -10.70 -28.06
N TYR A 256 -29.86 -11.86 -28.71
CA TYR A 256 -29.78 -13.15 -28.00
C TYR A 256 -28.58 -13.23 -27.03
N LEU A 257 -27.48 -12.54 -27.32
CA LEU A 257 -26.34 -12.46 -26.42
C LEU A 257 -26.69 -11.69 -25.15
N GLU A 258 -27.31 -10.51 -25.23
CA GLU A 258 -27.75 -9.77 -24.05
C GLU A 258 -28.82 -10.52 -23.26
N LEU A 259 -29.68 -11.30 -23.90
CA LEU A 259 -30.61 -12.18 -23.18
C LEU A 259 -29.87 -13.25 -22.35
N ILE A 260 -28.78 -13.81 -22.89
CA ILE A 260 -27.94 -14.76 -22.13
C ILE A 260 -27.20 -14.03 -21.00
N LEU A 261 -26.54 -12.91 -21.29
CA LEU A 261 -25.73 -12.17 -20.31
C LEU A 261 -26.59 -11.57 -19.19
N GLY A 262 -27.80 -11.12 -19.52
CA GLY A 262 -28.81 -10.63 -18.59
C GLY A 262 -29.58 -11.73 -17.87
N ALA A 263 -29.30 -13.01 -18.17
CA ALA A 263 -29.99 -14.18 -17.65
C ALA A 263 -31.52 -14.02 -17.69
N ASN A 264 -32.01 -13.62 -18.86
CA ASN A 264 -33.41 -13.28 -19.08
C ASN A 264 -34.34 -14.45 -18.74
N SER A 265 -35.46 -14.14 -18.06
CA SER A 265 -36.45 -15.12 -17.59
C SER A 265 -37.15 -15.92 -18.70
N ASP A 266 -37.16 -15.40 -19.92
CA ASP A 266 -37.72 -16.08 -21.10
C ASP A 266 -36.82 -17.25 -21.55
N ILE A 267 -35.52 -17.17 -21.25
CA ILE A 267 -34.56 -18.23 -21.51
C ILE A 267 -34.35 -19.10 -20.27
N PHE A 268 -34.17 -18.49 -19.10
CA PHE A 268 -33.85 -19.16 -17.84
C PHE A 268 -34.94 -18.89 -16.81
N LYS A 269 -35.84 -19.86 -16.62
CA LYS A 269 -36.96 -19.71 -15.68
C LYS A 269 -36.50 -19.84 -14.23
N THR A 270 -35.39 -20.55 -14.01
CA THR A 270 -34.85 -20.85 -12.69
C THR A 270 -33.32 -20.71 -12.67
N ASN A 271 -32.74 -20.53 -11.48
CA ASN A 271 -31.28 -20.61 -11.29
C ASN A 271 -30.70 -21.96 -11.74
N ASP A 272 -31.48 -23.05 -11.66
CA ASP A 272 -31.03 -24.37 -12.09
C ASP A 272 -30.94 -24.46 -13.61
N ASP A 273 -31.82 -23.79 -14.35
CA ASP A 273 -31.71 -23.66 -15.81
C ASP A 273 -30.41 -22.95 -16.21
N LEU A 274 -30.06 -21.88 -15.48
CA LEU A 274 -28.84 -21.11 -15.71
C LEU A 274 -27.57 -21.94 -15.43
N ILE A 275 -27.56 -22.69 -14.32
CA ILE A 275 -26.46 -23.60 -13.97
C ILE A 275 -26.33 -24.75 -14.99
N ASN A 276 -27.46 -25.33 -15.42
CA ASN A 276 -27.46 -26.38 -16.44
C ASN A 276 -26.93 -25.87 -17.77
N TYR A 277 -27.35 -24.67 -18.18
CA TYR A 277 -26.83 -24.01 -19.37
C TYR A 277 -25.33 -23.75 -19.28
N PHE A 278 -24.83 -23.31 -18.12
CA PHE A 278 -23.40 -23.16 -17.89
C PHE A 278 -22.61 -24.47 -18.05
N ASN A 279 -23.11 -25.55 -17.43
CA ASN A 279 -22.51 -26.87 -17.56
C ASN A 279 -22.54 -27.38 -19.01
N ASP A 280 -23.59 -27.04 -19.76
CA ASP A 280 -23.68 -27.31 -21.20
C ASP A 280 -22.63 -26.53 -21.99
N LEU A 281 -22.44 -25.23 -21.71
CA LEU A 281 -21.37 -24.43 -22.31
C LEU A 281 -19.98 -25.07 -22.07
N MET A 282 -19.68 -25.47 -20.84
CA MET A 282 -18.40 -26.13 -20.52
C MET A 282 -18.24 -27.48 -21.23
N ARG A 283 -19.34 -28.23 -21.40
CA ARG A 283 -19.33 -29.45 -22.20
C ARG A 283 -19.06 -29.15 -23.68
N TYR A 284 -19.70 -28.12 -24.25
CA TYR A 284 -19.50 -27.73 -25.65
C TYR A 284 -18.08 -27.22 -25.90
N TYR A 285 -17.50 -26.50 -24.95
CA TYR A 285 -16.10 -26.13 -24.96
C TYR A 285 -15.22 -27.38 -25.05
N ALA A 286 -15.41 -28.36 -24.18
CA ALA A 286 -14.61 -29.58 -24.17
C ALA A 286 -14.75 -30.39 -25.46
N CYS A 287 -15.97 -30.48 -26.00
CA CYS A 287 -16.25 -31.15 -27.26
C CYS A 287 -15.54 -30.50 -28.45
N SER A 288 -15.55 -29.16 -28.52
CA SER A 288 -15.01 -28.38 -29.66
C SER A 288 -13.50 -28.25 -29.63
N THR A 289 -12.91 -28.01 -28.45
CA THR A 289 -11.46 -27.82 -28.26
C THR A 289 -10.71 -29.14 -28.04
N LYS A 290 -11.41 -30.20 -27.64
CA LYS A 290 -10.85 -31.49 -27.17
C LYS A 290 -9.95 -31.34 -25.94
N LYS A 291 -10.18 -30.31 -25.13
CA LYS A 291 -9.49 -30.06 -23.86
C LYS A 291 -10.50 -29.90 -22.72
N GLN A 292 -10.10 -30.25 -21.50
CA GLN A 292 -10.96 -30.06 -20.32
C GLN A 292 -10.88 -28.59 -19.87
N PRO A 293 -12.00 -27.83 -19.86
CA PRO A 293 -12.01 -26.50 -19.29
C PRO A 293 -11.95 -26.59 -17.76
N ILE A 294 -11.07 -25.82 -17.15
CA ILE A 294 -11.02 -25.59 -15.70
C ILE A 294 -11.26 -24.11 -15.47
N LEU A 295 -12.25 -23.77 -14.64
CA LEU A 295 -12.52 -22.37 -14.32
C LEU A 295 -11.88 -21.98 -12.99
N LEU A 296 -11.09 -20.92 -13.02
CA LEU A 296 -10.52 -20.30 -11.84
C LEU A 296 -11.24 -18.98 -11.57
N ILE A 297 -12.12 -18.95 -10.57
CA ILE A 297 -13.01 -17.82 -10.30
C ILE A 297 -12.63 -17.17 -8.97
N GLY A 298 -12.08 -15.96 -9.02
CA GLY A 298 -11.77 -15.17 -7.84
C GLY A 298 -12.88 -14.16 -7.55
N ILE A 299 -13.41 -14.20 -6.33
CA ILE A 299 -14.47 -13.30 -5.86
C ILE A 299 -13.91 -12.51 -4.68
N ASP A 300 -13.71 -11.21 -4.87
CA ASP A 300 -13.28 -10.30 -3.80
C ASP A 300 -14.45 -9.85 -2.94
N GLU A 301 -14.16 -9.58 -1.66
CA GLU A 301 -15.14 -9.24 -0.63
C GLU A 301 -16.29 -10.27 -0.50
N ALA A 302 -16.02 -11.55 -0.81
CA ALA A 302 -17.02 -12.61 -0.95
C ALA A 302 -17.98 -12.79 0.25
N VAL A 303 -17.51 -12.58 1.49
CA VAL A 303 -18.34 -12.68 2.71
C VAL A 303 -18.53 -11.35 3.41
N LYS A 304 -18.29 -10.22 2.73
CA LYS A 304 -18.56 -8.90 3.32
C LYS A 304 -20.08 -8.71 3.40
N ALA A 305 -20.58 -8.38 4.58
CA ALA A 305 -22.01 -8.19 4.83
C ALA A 305 -22.35 -6.77 5.26
N ASP A 306 -23.58 -6.37 4.94
CA ASP A 306 -24.24 -5.25 5.58
C ASP A 306 -24.61 -5.64 7.03
N PRO A 307 -24.18 -4.88 8.04
CA PRO A 307 -24.47 -5.17 9.45
C PRO A 307 -25.96 -5.37 9.76
N GLN A 308 -26.87 -4.76 8.99
CA GLN A 308 -28.30 -4.77 9.27
C GLN A 308 -28.98 -6.13 9.03
N ILE A 309 -28.44 -6.98 8.15
CA ILE A 309 -29.08 -8.26 7.78
C ILE A 309 -28.13 -9.46 7.75
N PHE A 310 -27.04 -9.40 8.51
CA PHE A 310 -25.92 -10.33 8.42
C PHE A 310 -26.31 -11.83 8.60
N ASN A 311 -27.27 -12.14 9.50
CA ASN A 311 -27.68 -13.53 9.76
C ASN A 311 -28.31 -14.21 8.53
N GLN A 312 -29.35 -13.60 7.96
CA GLN A 312 -30.05 -14.15 6.79
C GLN A 312 -29.13 -14.18 5.58
N TYR A 313 -28.32 -13.13 5.42
CA TYR A 313 -27.34 -13.04 4.34
C TYR A 313 -26.33 -14.19 4.39
N TYR A 314 -25.68 -14.43 5.52
CA TYR A 314 -24.68 -15.51 5.64
C TYR A 314 -25.29 -16.90 5.49
N GLN A 315 -26.55 -17.11 5.89
CA GLN A 315 -27.24 -18.37 5.62
C GLN A 315 -27.49 -18.57 4.12
N ASN A 316 -28.00 -17.54 3.42
CA ASN A 316 -28.21 -17.60 1.98
C ASN A 316 -26.89 -17.82 1.23
N LEU A 317 -25.84 -17.13 1.63
CA LEU A 317 -24.50 -17.29 1.06
C LEU A 317 -23.93 -18.70 1.29
N GLY A 318 -24.11 -19.26 2.49
CA GLY A 318 -23.75 -20.64 2.80
C GLY A 318 -24.51 -21.65 1.92
N ASN A 319 -25.82 -21.45 1.75
CA ASN A 319 -26.65 -22.26 0.85
C ASN A 319 -26.18 -22.16 -0.60
N LEU A 320 -25.83 -20.95 -1.06
CA LEU A 320 -25.27 -20.75 -2.40
C LEU A 320 -23.95 -21.53 -2.56
N PHE A 321 -23.01 -21.43 -1.61
CA PHE A 321 -21.76 -22.17 -1.69
C PHE A 321 -21.95 -23.69 -1.77
N VAL A 322 -22.90 -24.23 -1.00
CA VAL A 322 -23.32 -25.64 -1.12
C VAL A 322 -23.89 -25.93 -2.51
N LYS A 323 -24.74 -25.05 -3.04
CA LYS A 323 -25.31 -25.20 -4.37
C LYS A 323 -24.23 -25.21 -5.45
N LEU A 324 -23.27 -24.29 -5.41
CA LEU A 324 -22.13 -24.23 -6.33
C LEU A 324 -21.29 -25.51 -6.27
N ARG A 325 -21.00 -26.02 -5.05
CA ARG A 325 -20.29 -27.29 -4.85
C ARG A 325 -20.98 -28.45 -5.57
N ASN A 326 -22.28 -28.57 -5.39
CA ASN A 326 -23.03 -29.76 -5.79
C ASN A 326 -23.42 -29.77 -7.27
N THR A 327 -23.53 -28.59 -7.90
CA THR A 327 -24.11 -28.45 -9.24
C THR A 327 -23.10 -28.09 -10.32
N LEU A 328 -21.97 -27.49 -9.96
CA LEU A 328 -20.94 -27.09 -10.91
C LEU A 328 -19.78 -28.08 -10.91
N ASN A 329 -19.18 -28.32 -12.08
CA ASN A 329 -18.01 -29.18 -12.22
C ASN A 329 -16.82 -28.40 -12.74
N ASP A 330 -15.62 -28.88 -12.42
CA ASP A 330 -14.37 -28.38 -13.00
C ASP A 330 -14.06 -26.90 -12.65
N ILE A 331 -14.54 -26.41 -11.49
CA ILE A 331 -14.31 -25.04 -11.02
C ILE A 331 -13.47 -25.00 -9.72
N LEU A 332 -12.50 -24.10 -9.67
CA LEU A 332 -11.86 -23.65 -8.44
C LEU A 332 -12.34 -22.24 -8.10
N PHE A 333 -13.19 -22.13 -7.09
CA PHE A 333 -13.57 -20.85 -6.50
C PHE A 333 -12.46 -20.36 -5.56
N VAL A 334 -12.14 -19.08 -5.60
CA VAL A 334 -11.23 -18.42 -4.65
C VAL A 334 -11.98 -17.28 -4.01
N PHE A 335 -12.49 -17.52 -2.80
CA PHE A 335 -13.23 -16.54 -2.03
C PHE A 335 -12.24 -15.71 -1.20
N ILE A 336 -12.25 -14.40 -1.41
CA ILE A 336 -11.31 -13.46 -0.78
C ILE A 336 -12.09 -12.54 0.15
N SER A 337 -11.72 -12.49 1.44
CA SER A 337 -12.28 -11.56 2.43
C SER A 337 -11.33 -11.36 3.61
N THR A 338 -11.64 -10.44 4.52
CA THR A 338 -10.80 -10.21 5.71
C THR A 338 -11.01 -11.30 6.77
N THR A 339 -10.07 -11.41 7.71
CA THR A 339 -10.20 -12.32 8.86
C THR A 339 -11.43 -12.00 9.71
N GLU A 340 -11.80 -10.73 9.80
CA GLU A 340 -12.98 -10.28 10.54
C GLU A 340 -14.27 -10.75 9.85
N ASP A 341 -14.43 -10.48 8.54
CA ASP A 341 -15.60 -10.93 7.77
C ASP A 341 -15.77 -12.46 7.83
N TRP A 342 -14.65 -13.20 7.70
CA TRP A 342 -14.67 -14.66 7.80
C TRP A 342 -15.03 -15.16 9.19
N ALA A 343 -14.62 -14.45 10.25
CA ALA A 343 -14.96 -14.82 11.62
C ALA A 343 -16.47 -14.64 11.86
N GLU A 344 -17.06 -13.56 11.36
CA GLU A 344 -18.50 -13.33 11.44
C GLU A 344 -19.31 -14.38 10.68
N PHE A 345 -18.94 -14.65 9.43
CA PHE A 345 -19.54 -15.71 8.62
C PHE A 345 -19.47 -17.06 9.35
N ASN A 346 -18.29 -17.44 9.81
CA ASN A 346 -18.07 -18.70 10.54
C ASN A 346 -18.91 -18.79 11.82
N ASN A 347 -19.11 -17.68 12.53
CA ASN A 347 -19.93 -17.66 13.75
C ASN A 347 -21.40 -17.96 13.48
N ILE A 348 -21.91 -17.59 12.29
CA ILE A 348 -23.28 -17.92 11.88
C ILE A 348 -23.38 -19.33 11.32
N ILE A 349 -22.43 -19.76 10.49
CA ILE A 349 -22.41 -21.13 9.98
C ILE A 349 -22.29 -22.15 11.12
N LYS A 350 -21.48 -21.89 12.15
CA LYS A 350 -21.39 -22.76 13.35
C LYS A 350 -22.72 -22.96 14.08
N LYS A 351 -23.65 -22.00 13.98
CA LYS A 351 -24.99 -22.13 14.58
C LYS A 351 -25.92 -23.02 13.75
N ASN A 352 -25.53 -23.34 12.51
CA ASN A 352 -26.28 -24.18 11.58
C ASN A 352 -25.44 -25.43 11.23
N THR A 353 -25.58 -26.47 12.05
CA THR A 353 -24.73 -27.68 12.01
C THR A 353 -24.75 -28.40 10.67
N ASP A 354 -25.88 -28.39 9.97
CA ASP A 354 -26.02 -28.98 8.64
C ASP A 354 -25.17 -28.23 7.60
N LEU A 355 -25.32 -26.91 7.52
CA LEU A 355 -24.50 -26.06 6.65
C LEU A 355 -22.99 -26.18 6.97
N GLN A 356 -22.64 -26.21 8.25
CA GLN A 356 -21.24 -26.37 8.66
C GLN A 356 -20.64 -27.69 8.14
N SER A 357 -21.38 -28.79 8.28
CA SER A 357 -20.96 -30.11 7.79
C SER A 357 -20.77 -30.10 6.26
N GLN A 358 -21.70 -29.49 5.53
CA GLN A 358 -21.65 -29.43 4.08
C GLN A 358 -20.55 -28.52 3.52
N LEU A 359 -20.14 -27.47 4.24
CA LEU A 359 -19.08 -26.56 3.80
C LEU A 359 -17.67 -27.01 4.18
N GLY A 360 -17.52 -27.79 5.26
CA GLY A 360 -16.21 -28.15 5.84
C GLY A 360 -15.24 -28.84 4.88
N GLU A 361 -15.72 -29.72 4.01
CA GLU A 361 -14.88 -30.41 3.01
C GLU A 361 -14.68 -29.62 1.71
N PHE A 362 -15.51 -28.61 1.46
CA PHE A 362 -15.52 -27.85 0.22
C PHE A 362 -14.54 -26.66 0.23
N MET A 363 -14.30 -26.08 1.41
CA MET A 363 -13.51 -24.87 1.61
C MET A 363 -12.13 -25.17 2.19
N TYR A 364 -11.11 -25.18 1.34
CA TYR A 364 -9.73 -25.21 1.80
C TYR A 364 -9.32 -23.83 2.35
N GLU A 365 -9.00 -23.74 3.63
CA GLU A 365 -8.52 -22.48 4.22
C GLU A 365 -7.03 -22.25 3.94
N MET A 366 -6.74 -21.09 3.34
CA MET A 366 -5.39 -20.62 3.10
C MET A 366 -5.18 -19.31 3.87
N PRO A 367 -4.54 -19.38 5.05
CA PRO A 367 -4.24 -18.19 5.84
C PRO A 367 -3.07 -17.42 5.21
N LEU A 368 -3.23 -16.10 5.13
CA LEU A 368 -2.26 -15.14 4.63
C LEU A 368 -1.87 -14.19 5.76
N THR A 369 -0.60 -14.25 6.14
CA THR A 369 0.02 -13.32 7.11
C THR A 369 0.40 -12.00 6.46
N GLN A 370 0.77 -10.98 7.21
CA GLN A 370 1.34 -9.75 6.63
C GLN A 370 2.71 -10.04 6.00
N LEU A 371 3.06 -9.29 4.95
CA LEU A 371 4.39 -9.37 4.34
C LEU A 371 5.48 -8.97 5.34
N GLY A 372 6.65 -9.59 5.22
CA GLY A 372 7.85 -9.14 5.89
C GLY A 372 8.25 -7.73 5.43
N VAL A 373 9.04 -7.03 6.25
CA VAL A 373 9.58 -5.71 5.90
C VAL A 373 10.46 -5.79 4.64
N ASP A 374 11.25 -6.86 4.50
CA ASP A 374 12.11 -7.07 3.34
C ASP A 374 11.30 -7.37 2.06
N GLU A 375 10.24 -8.18 2.17
CA GLU A 375 9.32 -8.47 1.06
C GLU A 375 8.64 -7.18 0.59
N LEU A 376 8.15 -6.38 1.52
CA LEU A 376 7.57 -5.07 1.23
C LEU A 376 8.58 -4.12 0.56
N ALA A 377 9.82 -4.06 1.06
CA ALA A 377 10.86 -3.23 0.44
C ALA A 377 11.05 -3.62 -1.04
N GLN A 378 11.00 -4.93 -1.34
CA GLN A 378 11.05 -5.43 -2.70
C GLN A 378 9.80 -5.07 -3.54
N VAL A 379 8.59 -5.07 -2.95
CA VAL A 379 7.36 -4.59 -3.62
C VAL A 379 7.54 -3.15 -4.09
N PHE A 380 7.99 -2.26 -3.20
CA PHE A 380 8.18 -0.85 -3.55
C PHE A 380 9.36 -0.61 -4.49
N LYS A 381 10.42 -1.42 -4.38
CA LYS A 381 11.50 -1.45 -5.37
C LYS A 381 10.99 -1.76 -6.77
N ASN A 382 10.14 -2.79 -6.92
CA ASN A 382 9.58 -3.14 -8.23
C ASN A 382 8.74 -1.99 -8.80
N ARG A 383 7.94 -1.32 -7.96
CA ARG A 383 7.14 -0.15 -8.35
C ARG A 383 8.00 1.03 -8.80
N MET A 384 9.06 1.37 -8.06
CA MET A 384 9.96 2.46 -8.43
C MET A 384 10.76 2.13 -9.69
N ASN A 385 11.23 0.88 -9.84
CA ASN A 385 11.92 0.45 -11.06
C ASN A 385 11.02 0.61 -12.30
N ARG A 386 9.76 0.17 -12.22
CA ARG A 386 8.79 0.31 -13.32
C ARG A 386 8.51 1.77 -13.65
N PHE A 387 8.44 2.64 -12.65
CA PHE A 387 8.34 4.08 -12.89
C PHE A 387 9.52 4.58 -13.72
N TRP A 388 10.75 4.22 -13.32
CA TRP A 388 11.98 4.63 -14.02
C TRP A 388 12.21 3.95 -15.37
N GLU A 389 11.56 2.83 -15.67
CA GLU A 389 11.57 2.22 -17.02
C GLU A 389 10.94 3.13 -18.07
N ASN A 390 10.07 4.07 -17.68
CA ASN A 390 9.56 5.10 -18.59
C ASN A 390 10.59 6.20 -18.90
N TYR A 391 11.70 6.25 -18.16
CA TYR A 391 12.77 7.26 -18.26
C TYR A 391 14.16 6.59 -18.24
N PRO A 392 14.46 5.65 -19.16
CA PRO A 392 15.61 4.76 -19.05
C PRO A 392 16.96 5.49 -19.04
N SER A 393 17.09 6.58 -19.81
CA SER A 393 18.31 7.41 -19.86
C SER A 393 18.53 8.25 -18.60
N GLN A 394 17.50 8.40 -17.78
CA GLN A 394 17.48 9.29 -16.61
C GLN A 394 17.38 8.52 -15.30
N ARG A 395 17.30 7.18 -15.36
CA ARG A 395 17.14 6.30 -14.20
C ARG A 395 18.25 6.52 -13.17
N PRO A 396 17.91 6.67 -11.88
CA PRO A 396 18.90 6.79 -10.82
C PRO A 396 19.56 5.42 -10.56
N LEU A 397 20.84 5.30 -10.90
CA LEU A 397 21.62 4.08 -10.67
C LEU A 397 22.05 3.94 -9.20
N GLU A 398 22.47 5.04 -8.58
CA GLU A 398 22.94 5.06 -7.19
C GLU A 398 21.79 5.08 -6.17
N ALA A 399 20.64 5.63 -6.55
CA ALA A 399 19.47 5.84 -5.69
C ALA A 399 18.18 5.30 -6.35
N PRO A 400 18.06 3.97 -6.57
CA PRO A 400 17.02 3.40 -7.42
C PRO A 400 15.58 3.65 -6.94
N TYR A 401 15.40 4.05 -5.68
CA TYR A 401 14.09 4.30 -5.07
C TYR A 401 13.73 5.78 -4.98
N TYR A 402 14.60 6.68 -5.45
CA TYR A 402 14.36 8.12 -5.45
C TYR A 402 12.98 8.44 -6.04
N PRO A 403 12.17 9.30 -5.41
CA PRO A 403 12.46 10.22 -4.30
C PRO A 403 12.32 9.61 -2.89
N PHE A 404 12.03 8.31 -2.80
CA PHE A 404 11.86 7.62 -1.53
C PHE A 404 13.10 6.80 -1.17
N SER A 405 13.18 6.39 0.10
CA SER A 405 14.25 5.53 0.59
C SER A 405 13.72 4.24 1.19
N GLU A 406 14.58 3.22 1.31
CA GLU A 406 14.25 1.98 2.03
C GLU A 406 13.77 2.29 3.46
N ASN A 407 14.46 3.22 4.14
CA ASN A 407 14.08 3.68 5.48
C ASN A 407 12.65 4.23 5.52
N LEU A 408 12.26 5.03 4.51
CA LEU A 408 10.91 5.55 4.44
C LEU A 408 9.88 4.43 4.20
N PHE A 409 10.13 3.52 3.26
CA PHE A 409 9.23 2.40 2.99
C PHE A 409 9.00 1.53 4.23
N GLU A 410 10.09 1.15 4.91
CA GLU A 410 10.00 0.38 6.16
C GLU A 410 9.20 1.16 7.22
N TYR A 411 9.51 2.44 7.39
CA TYR A 411 8.87 3.26 8.41
C TYR A 411 7.36 3.39 8.15
N VAL A 412 6.97 3.78 6.94
CA VAL A 412 5.56 3.97 6.57
C VAL A 412 4.79 2.66 6.76
N TYR A 413 5.36 1.52 6.37
CA TYR A 413 4.68 0.23 6.52
C TYR A 413 4.43 -0.13 7.98
N ARG A 414 5.43 0.04 8.85
CA ARG A 414 5.25 -0.15 10.30
C ARG A 414 4.26 0.87 10.87
N TYR A 415 4.31 2.11 10.40
CA TYR A 415 3.40 3.18 10.81
C TYR A 415 1.95 2.87 10.44
N ARG A 416 1.71 2.26 9.28
CA ARG A 416 0.41 1.79 8.78
C ARG A 416 0.10 0.36 9.21
N LEU A 417 0.62 -0.08 10.36
CA LEU A 417 0.30 -1.38 10.98
C LEU A 417 0.54 -2.59 10.06
N ARG A 418 1.49 -2.46 9.13
CA ARG A 418 1.83 -3.46 8.11
C ARG A 418 0.70 -3.79 7.14
N ASP A 419 -0.20 -2.83 6.90
CA ASP A 419 -1.17 -2.87 5.83
C ASP A 419 -0.55 -2.33 4.53
N LEU A 420 -0.39 -3.18 3.51
CA LEU A 420 0.18 -2.79 2.22
C LEU A 420 -0.68 -1.76 1.49
N ARG A 421 -2.00 -1.89 1.57
CA ARG A 421 -2.96 -1.01 0.88
C ARG A 421 -2.86 0.40 1.45
N ASP A 422 -2.91 0.53 2.77
CA ASP A 422 -2.78 1.83 3.45
C ASP A 422 -1.40 2.44 3.24
N THR A 423 -0.36 1.62 3.15
CA THR A 423 1.01 2.07 2.86
C THR A 423 1.11 2.62 1.43
N ILE A 424 0.54 1.94 0.43
CA ILE A 424 0.49 2.41 -0.96
C ILE A 424 -0.28 3.73 -1.05
N HIS A 425 -1.46 3.83 -0.41
CA HIS A 425 -2.23 5.07 -0.37
C HIS A 425 -1.44 6.22 0.25
N PHE A 426 -0.78 5.96 1.37
CA PHE A 426 0.02 6.97 2.03
C PHE A 426 1.20 7.45 1.16
N LEU A 427 1.92 6.54 0.52
CA LEU A 427 3.02 6.89 -0.38
C LEU A 427 2.52 7.64 -1.63
N LYS A 428 1.33 7.29 -2.14
CA LYS A 428 0.65 8.04 -3.19
C LYS A 428 0.38 9.49 -2.76
N ASP A 429 -0.15 9.69 -1.56
CA ASP A 429 -0.44 11.03 -1.02
C ASP A 429 0.85 11.83 -0.80
N MET A 430 1.92 11.18 -0.31
CA MET A 430 3.24 11.79 -0.21
C MET A 430 3.77 12.24 -1.58
N TRP A 431 3.67 11.40 -2.60
CA TRP A 431 4.07 11.75 -3.97
C TRP A 431 3.33 12.98 -4.48
N ILE A 432 2.00 13.01 -4.31
CA ILE A 432 1.16 14.14 -4.72
C ILE A 432 1.58 15.42 -4.00
N LYS A 433 1.85 15.34 -2.68
CA LYS A 433 2.32 16.48 -1.90
C LYS A 433 3.67 17.01 -2.38
N PHE A 434 4.62 16.13 -2.70
CA PHE A 434 5.93 16.56 -3.23
C PHE A 434 5.80 17.27 -4.57
N LYS A 435 4.93 16.78 -5.46
CA LYS A 435 4.61 17.44 -6.72
C LYS A 435 3.98 18.82 -6.51
N TYR A 436 2.98 18.89 -5.65
CA TYR A 436 2.26 20.13 -5.36
C TYR A 436 3.18 21.20 -4.77
N LEU A 437 4.01 20.83 -3.78
CA LEU A 437 4.93 21.75 -3.13
C LEU A 437 6.21 22.02 -3.95
N ARG A 438 6.39 21.36 -5.10
CA ARG A 438 7.63 21.38 -5.89
C ARG A 438 8.88 21.17 -5.02
N LYS A 439 8.77 20.30 -4.00
CA LYS A 439 9.81 20.08 -3.00
C LYS A 439 9.84 18.63 -2.55
N ILE A 440 11.01 17.99 -2.70
CA ILE A 440 11.29 16.63 -2.24
C ILE A 440 12.29 16.72 -1.07
N PRO A 441 11.88 16.39 0.16
CA PRO A 441 12.79 16.30 1.30
C PRO A 441 13.78 15.15 1.15
N LYS A 442 14.95 15.28 1.80
CA LYS A 442 15.90 14.17 1.91
C LYS A 442 15.51 13.23 3.06
N PHE A 443 15.56 11.92 2.78
CA PHE A 443 15.24 10.82 3.72
C PHE A 443 16.45 9.90 3.88
N GLU A 444 17.58 10.46 4.31
CA GLU A 444 18.83 9.76 4.55
C GLU A 444 18.74 8.89 5.82
N THR A 445 18.01 9.35 6.83
CA THR A 445 17.88 8.68 8.13
C THR A 445 16.45 8.25 8.44
N ILE A 446 16.31 7.26 9.33
CA ILE A 446 15.00 6.83 9.82
C ILE A 446 14.25 7.95 10.55
N PHE A 447 14.97 8.89 11.18
CA PHE A 447 14.37 10.01 11.89
C PHE A 447 13.84 11.11 10.95
N GLU A 448 14.46 11.29 9.79
CA GLU A 448 13.90 12.15 8.73
C GLU A 448 12.61 11.53 8.17
N SER A 449 12.60 10.21 7.93
CA SER A 449 11.38 9.49 7.57
C SER A 449 10.30 9.63 8.63
N LEU A 450 10.63 9.42 9.91
CA LEU A 450 9.69 9.60 11.03
C LEU A 450 9.08 10.99 11.01
N ARG A 451 9.91 12.02 10.93
CA ARG A 451 9.49 13.42 10.97
C ARG A 451 8.59 13.77 9.80
N GLU A 452 8.94 13.35 8.59
CA GLU A 452 8.13 13.65 7.41
C GLU A 452 6.79 12.93 7.47
N VAL A 453 6.78 11.64 7.81
CA VAL A 453 5.54 10.86 7.91
C VAL A 453 4.61 11.44 8.97
N ARG A 454 5.14 11.89 10.12
CA ARG A 454 4.33 12.52 11.17
C ARG A 454 3.78 13.90 10.78
N LYS A 455 4.29 14.59 9.76
CA LYS A 455 3.66 15.80 9.23
C LYS A 455 2.30 15.54 8.58
N PHE A 456 1.98 14.28 8.29
CA PHE A 456 0.66 13.87 7.81
C PHE A 456 -0.28 13.44 8.94
N ASP A 457 0.18 13.39 10.20
CA ASP A 457 -0.69 13.21 11.36
C ASP A 457 -1.11 14.59 11.89
N ALA A 458 -2.42 14.81 12.04
CA ALA A 458 -2.98 16.06 12.55
C ALA A 458 -2.48 16.43 13.96
N ARG A 459 -2.04 15.43 14.75
CA ARG A 459 -1.59 15.62 16.14
C ARG A 459 -0.17 16.21 16.24
N GLY A 460 0.59 16.26 15.14
CA GLY A 460 1.97 16.74 15.13
C GLY A 460 2.93 15.88 15.96
N PHE A 461 4.05 16.47 16.38
CA PHE A 461 5.01 15.82 17.27
C PHE A 461 4.51 15.86 18.72
N ASN A 462 4.16 14.70 19.28
CA ASN A 462 3.84 14.53 20.69
C ASN A 462 4.43 13.19 21.17
N PRO A 463 5.40 13.20 22.12
CA PRO A 463 6.01 11.99 22.66
C PRO A 463 5.00 10.95 23.14
N ASN A 464 3.89 11.38 23.75
CA ASN A 464 2.86 10.49 24.29
C ASN A 464 2.06 9.75 23.19
N THR A 465 2.24 10.11 21.93
CA THR A 465 1.58 9.49 20.78
C THR A 465 2.51 8.60 19.96
N PHE A 466 3.72 8.29 20.47
CA PHE A 466 4.66 7.39 19.83
C PHE A 466 4.18 5.94 19.91
N LYS A 467 4.21 5.24 18.79
CA LYS A 467 3.92 3.81 18.70
C LYS A 467 5.13 3.03 19.24
N ARG A 468 4.90 1.82 19.75
CA ARG A 468 5.94 0.95 20.32
C ARG A 468 7.16 0.76 19.39
N PHE A 469 6.95 0.66 18.08
CA PHE A 469 8.07 0.50 17.15
C PHE A 469 8.92 1.78 17.00
N GLU A 470 8.35 2.97 17.18
CA GLU A 470 9.08 4.24 17.17
C GLU A 470 9.97 4.35 18.41
N TRP A 471 9.47 3.93 19.58
CA TRP A 471 10.29 3.80 20.79
C TRP A 471 11.46 2.83 20.60
N ASN A 472 11.23 1.70 19.93
CA ASN A 472 12.31 0.79 19.59
C ASN A 472 13.36 1.43 18.65
N ILE A 473 12.94 2.28 17.70
CA ILE A 473 13.88 3.02 16.84
C ILE A 473 14.75 3.96 17.68
N ILE A 474 14.15 4.72 18.61
CA ILE A 474 14.87 5.64 19.51
C ILE A 474 15.85 4.86 20.38
N LYS A 475 15.37 3.81 21.06
CA LYS A 475 16.15 2.96 21.95
C LYS A 475 17.33 2.31 21.23
N ASN A 476 17.10 1.75 20.05
CA ASN A 476 18.17 1.11 19.28
C ASN A 476 19.19 2.15 18.79
N SER A 477 18.72 3.32 18.34
CA SER A 477 19.60 4.40 17.89
C SER A 477 20.47 4.93 19.02
N PHE A 478 19.92 5.09 20.23
CA PHE A 478 20.68 5.54 21.39
C PHE A 478 21.71 4.50 21.86
N ASN A 479 21.39 3.21 21.73
CA ASN A 479 22.28 2.14 22.16
C ASN A 479 23.29 1.70 21.08
N ASP A 480 23.27 2.30 19.88
CA ASP A 480 24.18 1.96 18.80
C ASP A 480 25.64 2.29 19.18
N PRO A 481 26.54 1.28 19.26
CA PRO A 481 27.94 1.49 19.62
C PRO A 481 28.72 2.28 18.56
N ILE A 482 28.27 2.27 17.30
CA ILE A 482 28.90 3.05 16.23
C ILE A 482 28.65 4.55 16.46
N ARG A 483 27.42 4.87 16.86
CA ARG A 483 26.99 6.24 17.16
C ARG A 483 27.64 6.77 18.44
N PHE A 484 27.62 5.96 19.49
CA PHE A 484 28.17 6.33 20.79
C PHE A 484 29.30 5.39 21.20
N ARG A 485 30.53 5.82 20.87
CA ARG A 485 31.76 5.05 21.12
C ARG A 485 32.11 4.89 22.60
N SER A 486 31.52 5.68 23.50
CA SER A 486 31.79 5.62 24.94
C SER A 486 30.57 5.99 25.79
N ASN A 487 30.55 5.52 27.03
CA ASN A 487 29.52 5.88 28.01
C ASN A 487 29.55 7.37 28.40
N SER A 488 30.72 8.03 28.28
CA SER A 488 30.83 9.48 28.47
C SER A 488 30.11 10.24 27.36
N ALA A 489 30.22 9.80 26.10
CA ALA A 489 29.48 10.42 24.99
C ALA A 489 27.96 10.27 25.16
N ARG A 490 27.49 9.10 25.63
CA ARG A 490 26.06 8.87 25.93
C ARG A 490 25.56 9.77 27.05
N SER A 491 26.33 9.87 28.13
CA SER A 491 25.99 10.72 29.28
C SER A 491 25.91 12.18 28.85
N SER A 492 26.89 12.66 28.06
CA SER A 492 26.91 14.04 27.55
C SER A 492 25.70 14.40 26.68
N GLU A 493 25.21 13.49 25.82
CA GLU A 493 23.99 13.79 25.05
C GLU A 493 22.73 13.80 25.92
N VAL A 494 22.64 12.95 26.95
CA VAL A 494 21.55 13.00 27.92
C VAL A 494 21.60 14.29 28.74
N GLU A 495 22.79 14.69 29.19
CA GLU A 495 23.03 15.96 29.89
C GLU A 495 22.52 17.14 29.05
N LYS A 496 22.92 17.24 27.77
CA LYS A 496 22.42 18.28 26.86
C LYS A 496 20.90 18.25 26.71
N GLY A 497 20.30 17.07 26.54
CA GLY A 497 18.85 16.92 26.42
C GLY A 497 18.10 17.40 27.67
N LEU A 498 18.62 17.09 28.86
CA LEU A 498 18.09 17.56 30.14
C LEU A 498 18.27 19.06 30.31
N GLU A 499 19.43 19.61 29.97
CA GLU A 499 19.70 21.05 29.99
C GLU A 499 18.65 21.81 29.17
N TYR A 500 18.41 21.38 27.94
CA TYR A 500 17.39 21.97 27.06
C TYR A 500 15.99 21.89 27.69
N ALA A 501 15.58 20.72 28.18
CA ALA A 501 14.29 20.55 28.82
C ALA A 501 14.13 21.47 30.05
N TRP A 502 15.14 21.59 30.90
CA TRP A 502 15.11 22.47 32.06
C TRP A 502 15.11 23.95 31.67
N LYS A 503 15.85 24.34 30.62
CA LYS A 503 15.85 25.71 30.11
C LYS A 503 14.47 26.15 29.60
N CYS A 504 13.65 25.24 29.08
CA CYS A 504 12.25 25.57 28.75
C CYS A 504 11.48 26.15 29.95
N LEU A 505 11.76 25.68 31.16
CA LEU A 505 11.06 26.14 32.38
C LEU A 505 11.51 27.54 32.83
N LEU A 506 12.59 28.10 32.26
CA LEU A 506 12.97 29.51 32.50
C LEU A 506 11.96 30.50 31.89
N TYR A 507 11.18 30.05 30.89
CA TYR A 507 10.17 30.87 30.21
C TYR A 507 8.78 30.77 30.87
N GLU A 508 8.67 30.05 31.99
CA GLU A 508 7.44 30.07 32.80
C GLU A 508 7.18 31.46 33.39
N ASN A 509 5.92 31.80 33.61
CA ASN A 509 5.54 33.05 34.26
C ASN A 509 4.66 32.80 35.50
N PRO A 510 5.17 33.01 36.73
CA PRO A 510 6.56 33.37 37.06
C PRO A 510 7.52 32.17 36.96
N PRO A 511 8.81 32.37 36.64
CA PRO A 511 9.76 31.27 36.54
C PRO A 511 10.13 30.73 37.93
N THR A 512 9.98 29.43 38.14
CA THR A 512 10.45 28.77 39.37
C THR A 512 11.96 28.54 39.37
N ILE A 513 12.52 28.30 38.19
CA ILE A 513 13.95 28.07 37.95
C ILE A 513 14.57 29.39 37.50
N THR A 514 15.70 29.78 38.09
CA THR A 514 16.41 31.03 37.76
C THR A 514 17.70 30.80 37.00
N ARG A 515 18.26 29.59 37.05
CA ARG A 515 19.49 29.24 36.34
C ARG A 515 19.53 27.76 35.99
N VAL A 516 20.04 27.45 34.81
CA VAL A 516 20.27 26.08 34.32
C VAL A 516 21.60 26.06 33.58
N ASP A 517 22.59 25.36 34.14
CA ASP A 517 23.90 25.20 33.52
C ASP A 517 24.30 23.73 33.42
N ASN A 518 24.99 23.39 32.34
CA ASN A 518 25.56 22.07 32.09
C ASN A 518 27.08 22.13 32.27
N ASN A 519 27.64 21.24 33.10
CA ASN A 519 29.07 21.15 33.37
C ASN A 519 29.72 22.49 33.80
N CYS A 520 29.00 23.33 34.56
CA CYS A 520 29.54 24.61 35.06
C CYS A 520 30.73 24.38 36.00
N THR A 521 31.68 25.30 36.02
CA THR A 521 32.85 25.17 36.92
C THR A 521 32.57 25.85 38.25
N ILE A 522 32.63 25.07 39.33
CA ILE A 522 32.51 25.54 40.71
C ILE A 522 33.86 25.33 41.40
N ILE A 523 34.39 26.38 41.99
CA ILE A 523 35.66 26.34 42.72
C ILE A 523 35.37 25.97 44.17
N THR A 524 35.89 24.83 44.59
CA THR A 524 35.72 24.30 45.95
C THR A 524 37.07 24.27 46.68
N SER A 525 37.07 24.00 47.98
CA SER A 525 38.31 23.82 48.76
C SER A 525 39.16 22.65 48.25
N SER A 526 38.52 21.67 47.62
CA SER A 526 39.16 20.51 46.97
C SER A 526 39.50 20.73 45.48
N GLY A 527 39.30 21.94 44.96
CA GLY A 527 39.66 22.38 43.61
C GLY A 527 38.46 22.62 42.69
N SER A 528 38.70 22.66 41.38
CA SER A 528 37.62 22.84 40.39
C SER A 528 36.76 21.58 40.30
N ARG A 529 35.44 21.75 40.41
CA ARG A 529 34.44 20.68 40.26
C ARG A 529 33.35 21.10 39.28
N ARG A 530 32.74 20.10 38.63
CA ARG A 530 31.70 20.31 37.62
C ARG A 530 30.53 19.38 37.91
N PRO A 531 29.36 19.91 38.29
CA PRO A 531 28.13 19.13 38.30
C PRO A 531 27.71 18.84 36.87
N ASP A 532 27.10 17.68 36.61
CA ASP A 532 26.66 17.34 35.26
C ASP A 532 25.57 18.34 34.79
N ILE A 533 24.49 18.50 35.56
CA ILE A 533 23.46 19.55 35.34
C ILE A 533 23.17 20.27 36.66
N TYR A 534 23.29 21.59 36.65
CA TYR A 534 23.09 22.47 37.81
C TYR A 534 21.86 23.36 37.61
N LEU A 535 20.94 23.33 38.58
CA LEU A 535 19.78 24.20 38.61
C LEU A 535 19.81 25.09 39.84
N GLU A 536 19.43 26.35 39.67
CA GLU A 536 19.11 27.26 40.76
C GLU A 536 17.59 27.51 40.75
N ILE A 537 16.94 27.32 41.89
CA ILE A 537 15.50 27.57 42.03
C ILE A 537 15.24 28.54 43.19
N LEU A 538 14.15 29.31 43.06
CA LEU A 538 13.70 30.22 44.11
C LEU A 538 13.19 29.43 45.32
N GLY A 539 13.64 29.75 46.53
CA GLY A 539 13.12 29.14 47.75
C GLY A 539 11.78 29.72 48.19
N ASN A 540 11.19 29.07 49.19
CA ASN A 540 9.86 29.44 49.71
C ASN A 540 9.83 30.78 50.47
N LEU A 541 10.98 31.33 50.83
CA LEU A 541 11.10 32.52 51.69
C LEU A 541 11.47 33.80 50.93
N GLY A 542 11.80 33.74 49.63
CA GLY A 542 12.24 34.90 48.86
C GLY A 542 13.32 34.56 47.81
N ALA A 543 13.75 35.57 47.04
CA ALA A 543 14.73 35.43 45.97
C ALA A 543 16.18 35.26 46.49
N GLU A 544 16.42 35.69 47.72
CA GLU A 544 17.64 35.54 48.50
C GLU A 544 17.83 34.10 49.05
N PHE A 545 16.78 33.30 49.00
CA PHE A 545 16.66 32.00 49.64
C PHE A 545 16.75 30.85 48.62
N ARG A 546 17.76 30.90 47.75
CA ARG A 546 17.90 29.99 46.61
C ARG A 546 18.19 28.54 47.03
N ARG A 547 17.88 27.59 46.15
CA ARG A 547 18.24 26.18 46.27
C ARG A 547 19.02 25.74 45.05
N ASN A 548 20.12 25.05 45.29
CA ASN A 548 20.99 24.53 44.26
C ASN A 548 20.78 23.02 44.09
N ILE A 549 20.41 22.60 42.90
CA ILE A 549 20.09 21.21 42.58
C ILE A 549 21.11 20.70 41.57
N GLU A 550 21.67 19.52 41.83
CA GLU A 550 22.48 18.80 40.86
C GLU A 550 21.71 17.58 40.34
N PHE A 551 21.64 17.42 39.02
CA PHE A 551 21.28 16.15 38.40
C PHE A 551 22.57 15.46 37.94
N GLN A 552 22.92 14.36 38.61
CA GLN A 552 24.10 13.57 38.28
C GLN A 552 23.74 12.47 37.29
N VAL A 553 24.22 12.57 36.06
CA VAL A 553 23.84 11.76 34.91
C VAL A 553 24.94 10.78 34.54
N LYS A 554 24.63 9.48 34.54
CA LYS A 554 25.54 8.43 34.06
C LYS A 554 24.74 7.44 33.19
N ALA A 555 24.65 7.76 31.90
CA ALA A 555 23.92 7.01 30.90
C ALA A 555 24.81 5.91 30.27
N TYR A 556 24.89 4.76 30.92
CA TYR A 556 25.78 3.66 30.54
C TYR A 556 25.01 2.59 29.75
N ASP A 557 25.75 1.84 28.94
CA ASP A 557 25.28 0.62 28.29
C ASP A 557 24.80 -0.44 29.30
N GLN A 558 24.05 -1.44 28.84
CA GLN A 558 23.46 -2.46 29.72
C GLN A 558 24.50 -3.26 30.53
N GLY A 559 25.76 -3.32 30.08
CA GLY A 559 26.85 -3.97 30.80
C GLY A 559 27.62 -3.05 31.75
N GLY A 560 27.52 -1.74 31.58
CA GLY A 560 28.34 -0.75 32.28
C GLY A 560 27.99 -0.59 33.75
N THR A 561 29.02 -0.38 34.57
CA THR A 561 28.91 -0.01 35.99
C THR A 561 29.58 1.34 36.23
N VAL A 562 28.98 2.16 37.09
CA VAL A 562 29.47 3.49 37.42
C VAL A 562 30.43 3.40 38.61
N ALA A 563 31.67 3.84 38.42
CA ALA A 563 32.71 3.83 39.44
C ALA A 563 32.67 5.13 40.29
N LEU A 564 33.21 5.06 41.52
CA LEU A 564 33.18 6.18 42.48
C LEU A 564 33.82 7.45 41.93
N ASN A 565 34.94 7.32 41.20
CA ASN A 565 35.63 8.44 40.57
C ASN A 565 34.75 9.24 39.59
N HIS A 566 33.70 8.64 39.02
CA HIS A 566 32.80 9.31 38.07
C HIS A 566 31.70 10.13 38.74
N ILE A 567 31.48 9.97 40.04
CA ILE A 567 30.49 10.73 40.83
C ILE A 567 31.12 11.52 41.98
N LYS A 568 32.43 11.35 42.20
CA LYS A 568 33.17 11.95 43.32
C LYS A 568 32.99 13.47 43.39
N SER A 569 33.03 14.15 42.23
CA SER A 569 32.86 15.60 42.15
C SER A 569 31.52 16.07 42.71
N SER A 570 30.42 15.38 42.42
CA SER A 570 29.08 15.68 42.95
C SER A 570 29.00 15.49 44.45
N LEU A 571 29.62 14.40 44.95
CA LEU A 571 29.64 14.13 46.39
C LEU A 571 30.44 15.20 47.16
N GLU A 572 31.51 15.73 46.55
CA GLU A 572 32.30 16.82 47.12
C GLU A 572 31.54 18.14 47.08
N LEU A 573 30.92 18.50 45.95
CA LEU A 573 30.05 19.69 45.84
C LEU A 573 28.94 19.67 46.89
N PHE A 574 28.34 18.52 47.11
CA PHE A 574 27.31 18.36 48.13
C PHE A 574 27.90 18.45 49.54
N ARG A 575 29.03 17.83 49.87
CA ARG A 575 29.62 17.95 51.22
C ARG A 575 30.00 19.40 51.54
N GLU A 576 30.57 20.10 50.58
CA GLU A 576 30.97 21.52 50.68
C GLU A 576 29.79 22.51 50.55
N GLN A 577 28.54 22.02 50.51
CA GLN A 577 27.31 22.82 50.47
C GLN A 577 27.09 23.69 49.21
N PHE A 578 27.77 23.40 48.11
CA PHE A 578 27.48 24.04 46.82
C PHE A 578 26.18 23.55 46.18
N THR A 579 25.74 22.34 46.55
CA THR A 579 24.46 21.75 46.16
C THR A 579 23.65 21.35 47.39
N ASP A 580 22.35 21.68 47.38
CA ASP A 580 21.40 21.36 48.44
C ASP A 580 20.75 19.99 48.26
N PHE A 581 20.72 19.52 47.02
CA PHE A 581 20.05 18.32 46.59
C PHE A 581 20.77 17.69 45.39
N ILE A 582 20.92 16.36 45.40
CA ILE A 582 21.43 15.60 44.25
C ILE A 582 20.37 14.60 43.78
N TYR A 583 20.09 14.61 42.48
CA TYR A 583 19.28 13.62 41.79
C TYR A 583 20.15 12.77 40.86
N PHE A 584 20.31 11.49 41.17
CA PHE A 584 21.07 10.56 40.34
C PHE A 584 20.21 9.95 39.24
N ILE A 585 20.61 10.15 37.98
CA ILE A 585 20.06 9.50 36.78
C ILE A 585 21.11 8.51 36.28
N ILE A 586 20.95 7.23 36.64
CA ILE A 586 21.90 6.17 36.29
C ILE A 586 21.22 5.12 35.43
N THR A 587 21.83 4.78 34.29
CA THR A 587 21.46 3.61 33.48
C THR A 587 22.57 2.56 33.51
N GLY A 588 22.32 1.38 32.94
CA GLY A 588 23.25 0.24 32.97
C GLY A 588 23.03 -0.68 34.17
N ARG A 589 24.09 -1.30 34.69
CA ARG A 589 24.03 -2.21 35.85
C ARG A 589 24.00 -1.48 37.21
N GLY A 590 24.16 -0.16 37.21
CA GLY A 590 24.18 0.65 38.43
C GLY A 590 25.60 0.98 38.91
N LEU A 591 25.75 1.17 40.23
CA LEU A 591 26.98 1.61 40.87
C LEU A 591 27.88 0.43 41.27
N LYS A 592 29.20 0.65 41.24
CA LYS A 592 30.15 -0.25 41.89
C LYS A 592 30.00 -0.20 43.42
N PRO A 593 30.41 -1.24 44.16
CA PRO A 593 30.20 -1.33 45.62
C PRO A 593 30.76 -0.15 46.43
N ASP A 594 31.90 0.40 46.02
CA ASP A 594 32.54 1.57 46.64
C ASP A 594 31.74 2.85 46.44
N ALA A 595 31.23 3.06 45.22
CA ALA A 595 30.34 4.16 44.87
C ALA A 595 28.99 4.06 45.61
N GLU A 596 28.43 2.85 45.67
CA GLU A 596 27.19 2.55 46.39
C GLU A 596 27.33 2.84 47.89
N ALA A 597 28.43 2.42 48.52
CA ALA A 597 28.71 2.69 49.93
C ALA A 597 28.83 4.19 50.21
N ALA A 598 29.51 4.94 49.33
CA ALA A 598 29.67 6.38 49.48
C ALA A 598 28.34 7.15 49.40
N ILE A 599 27.45 6.76 48.47
CA ILE A 599 26.11 7.37 48.36
C ILE A 599 25.25 6.99 49.56
N LYS A 600 25.19 5.71 49.95
CA LYS A 600 24.40 5.26 51.10
C LYS A 600 24.79 5.97 52.39
N GLY A 601 26.09 6.20 52.60
CA GLY A 601 26.57 6.98 53.74
C GLY A 601 25.93 8.38 53.78
N LEU A 602 25.88 9.06 52.64
CA LEU A 602 25.26 10.39 52.55
C LEU A 602 23.73 10.34 52.61
N GLU A 603 23.07 9.32 52.05
CA GLU A 603 21.61 9.14 52.17
C GLU A 603 21.16 8.98 53.63
N ILE A 604 21.96 8.28 54.44
CA ILE A 604 21.73 8.11 55.89
C ILE A 604 21.93 9.43 56.63
N THR A 605 22.99 10.19 56.30
CA THR A 605 23.29 11.47 56.96
C THR A 605 22.32 12.59 56.54
N TYR A 606 21.87 12.59 55.29
CA TYR A 606 21.11 13.67 54.67
C TYR A 606 19.82 13.16 54.03
N THR A 607 18.93 12.65 54.88
CA THR A 607 17.62 12.13 54.46
C THR A 607 16.87 13.12 53.59
N ASN A 608 16.31 12.65 52.47
CA ASN A 608 15.55 13.43 51.47
C ASN A 608 16.33 14.43 50.62
N ARG A 609 17.67 14.51 50.73
CA ARG A 609 18.50 15.38 49.88
C ARG A 609 19.19 14.68 48.72
N ILE A 610 19.30 13.36 48.81
CA ILE A 610 19.85 12.53 47.75
C ILE A 610 18.75 11.61 47.28
N ARG A 611 18.46 11.65 45.97
CA ARG A 611 17.53 10.72 45.33
C ARG A 611 18.22 9.98 44.21
N ARG A 612 18.07 8.67 44.21
CA ARG A 612 18.58 7.79 43.15
C ARG A 612 17.51 6.75 42.80
N PRO A 613 16.50 7.12 42.00
CA PRO A 613 15.49 6.16 41.57
C PRO A 613 16.10 5.08 40.68
N ILE A 614 15.51 3.88 40.72
CA ILE A 614 15.73 2.87 39.68
C ILE A 614 14.78 3.23 38.53
N LEU A 615 15.35 3.63 37.39
CA LEU A 615 14.55 4.04 36.23
C LEU A 615 13.84 2.84 35.59
N THR A 616 12.56 2.99 35.32
CA THR A 616 11.79 2.02 34.52
C THR A 616 12.25 2.02 33.06
N GLU A 617 11.76 1.08 32.26
CA GLU A 617 12.03 1.08 30.81
C GLU A 617 11.48 2.33 30.12
N ASP A 618 10.25 2.73 30.42
CA ASP A 618 9.63 3.93 29.84
C ASP A 618 10.38 5.22 30.20
N GLN A 619 10.86 5.33 31.45
CA GLN A 619 11.70 6.44 31.89
C GLN A 619 13.02 6.53 31.12
N ARG A 620 13.66 5.38 30.86
CA ARG A 620 14.88 5.31 30.05
C ARG A 620 14.61 5.69 28.60
N ASP A 621 13.52 5.21 28.02
CA ASP A 621 13.17 5.52 26.62
C ASP A 621 12.88 7.01 26.43
N ARG A 622 12.24 7.68 27.40
CA ARG A 622 12.03 9.14 27.39
C ARG A 622 13.33 9.93 27.59
N LEU A 623 14.24 9.41 28.41
CA LEU A 623 15.59 9.97 28.56
C LEU A 623 16.36 9.90 27.24
N TYR A 624 16.27 8.77 26.52
CA TYR A 624 16.87 8.60 25.19
C TYR A 624 16.23 9.52 24.16
N LEU A 625 14.90 9.71 24.22
CA LEU A 625 14.20 10.68 23.39
C LEU A 625 14.72 12.11 23.62
N LEU A 626 14.93 12.53 24.87
CA LEU A 626 15.52 13.84 25.16
C LEU A 626 16.92 13.99 24.55
N ALA A 627 17.77 12.97 24.73
CA ALA A 627 19.12 12.98 24.16
C ALA A 627 19.12 13.05 22.62
N LEU A 628 18.11 12.48 21.98
CA LEU A 628 17.96 12.43 20.53
C LEU A 628 16.98 13.49 19.97
N TYR A 629 16.48 14.40 20.81
CA TYR A 629 15.33 15.25 20.48
C TYR A 629 15.57 16.05 19.20
N LYS A 630 16.71 16.75 19.10
CA LYS A 630 17.08 17.56 17.94
C LYS A 630 17.11 16.76 16.64
N GLU A 631 17.60 15.53 16.70
CA GLU A 631 17.68 14.67 15.51
C GLU A 631 16.31 14.15 15.10
N ILE A 632 15.44 13.85 16.06
CA ILE A 632 14.08 13.35 15.80
C ILE A 632 13.19 14.48 15.26
N THR A 633 13.23 15.66 15.87
CA THR A 633 12.32 16.78 15.55
C THR A 633 12.90 17.76 14.54
N GLY A 634 14.23 17.84 14.42
CA GLY A 634 14.95 18.85 13.65
C GLY A 634 15.18 20.17 14.35
N LYS A 635 14.78 20.29 15.62
CA LYS A 635 14.84 21.54 16.38
C LYS A 635 15.28 21.26 17.82
N ASN A 636 15.93 22.22 18.46
CA ASN A 636 16.22 22.11 19.89
C ASN A 636 14.91 22.24 20.70
N LEU A 637 14.89 21.66 21.89
CA LEU A 637 13.83 21.88 22.87
C LEU A 637 14.23 23.12 23.70
N ASP A 638 14.08 24.31 23.13
CA ASP A 638 14.67 25.55 23.68
C ASP A 638 13.66 26.54 24.25
N GLY A 639 12.37 26.17 24.30
CA GLY A 639 11.31 26.98 24.91
C GLY A 639 10.77 28.08 24.00
N THR A 640 11.24 28.17 22.74
CA THR A 640 10.80 29.20 21.79
C THR A 640 9.35 29.01 21.34
N LEU A 641 8.83 27.78 21.35
CA LEU A 641 7.44 27.49 21.03
C LEU A 641 6.65 27.19 22.32
N PRO A 642 5.39 27.65 22.45
CA PRO A 642 4.56 27.32 23.61
C PRO A 642 4.42 25.81 23.88
N LYS A 643 4.51 24.99 22.83
CA LYS A 643 4.46 23.52 22.94
C LYS A 643 5.72 22.93 23.57
N ASP A 644 6.88 23.60 23.48
CA ASP A 644 8.15 23.09 24.00
C ASP A 644 8.14 23.04 25.52
N LEU A 645 7.52 24.03 26.18
CA LEU A 645 7.34 24.04 27.62
C LEU A 645 6.52 22.81 28.07
N GLN A 646 5.38 22.54 27.43
CA GLN A 646 4.57 21.37 27.79
C GLN A 646 5.31 20.06 27.54
N ILE A 647 5.99 19.93 26.40
CA ILE A 647 6.80 18.74 26.09
C ILE A 647 7.91 18.54 27.12
N ALA A 648 8.60 19.61 27.51
CA ALA A 648 9.64 19.56 28.53
C ALA A 648 9.08 19.09 29.89
N LYS A 649 7.96 19.68 30.33
CA LYS A 649 7.27 19.26 31.57
C LYS A 649 6.88 17.79 31.55
N ASP A 650 6.27 17.34 30.45
CA ASP A 650 5.83 15.96 30.30
C ASP A 650 7.03 15.00 30.38
N LEU A 651 8.11 15.29 29.63
CA LEU A 651 9.30 14.43 29.61
C LEU A 651 10.01 14.41 30.98
N LEU A 652 10.22 15.57 31.60
CA LEU A 652 10.84 15.68 32.92
C LEU A 652 10.00 14.99 34.00
N SER A 653 8.68 15.21 34.02
CA SER A 653 7.78 14.59 35.01
C SER A 653 7.82 13.08 34.94
N PHE A 654 7.84 12.51 33.72
CA PHE A 654 7.97 11.07 33.55
C PHE A 654 9.33 10.55 34.01
N ILE A 655 10.44 11.18 33.57
CA ILE A 655 11.79 10.78 33.98
C ILE A 655 11.94 10.82 35.50
N ILE A 656 11.37 11.84 36.15
CA ILE A 656 11.43 12.02 37.60
C ILE A 656 10.46 11.07 38.34
N GLY A 657 9.38 10.65 37.67
CA GLY A 657 8.35 9.75 38.22
C GLY A 657 7.24 10.47 38.99
N GLN A 658 7.14 11.79 38.90
CA GLN A 658 6.11 12.62 39.53
C GLN A 658 6.03 13.99 38.81
N PRO A 659 4.94 14.76 38.97
CA PRO A 659 4.82 16.10 38.40
C PRO A 659 6.01 17.00 38.77
N ILE A 660 6.45 17.81 37.81
CA ILE A 660 7.64 18.64 37.96
C ILE A 660 7.45 19.70 39.06
N GLU A 661 6.24 20.23 39.17
CA GLU A 661 5.87 21.22 40.19
C GLU A 661 5.95 20.62 41.59
N ASP A 662 5.51 19.37 41.77
CA ASP A 662 5.58 18.65 43.05
C ASP A 662 7.03 18.34 43.42
N PHE A 663 7.86 17.96 42.44
CA PHE A 663 9.29 17.78 42.63
C PHE A 663 9.96 19.06 43.13
N LEU A 664 9.77 20.18 42.42
CA LEU A 664 10.36 21.46 42.77
C LEU A 664 9.86 21.96 44.12
N SER A 665 8.55 21.85 44.40
CA SER A 665 7.95 22.19 45.69
C SER A 665 8.54 21.37 46.84
N GLY A 666 8.77 20.07 46.63
CA GLY A 666 9.44 19.20 47.59
C GLY A 666 10.86 19.65 47.92
N VAL A 667 11.64 20.05 46.91
CA VAL A 667 13.01 20.56 47.12
C VAL A 667 13.00 21.91 47.84
N LYS A 668 12.08 22.83 47.50
CA LYS A 668 11.96 24.13 48.18
C LYS A 668 11.64 24.01 49.67
N ARG A 669 10.93 22.94 50.08
CA ARG A 669 10.58 22.67 51.48
C ARG A 669 11.71 22.07 52.31
N LEU A 670 12.84 21.71 51.70
CA LEU A 670 14.00 21.22 52.46
C LEU A 670 14.53 22.34 53.37
N ALA A 671 14.85 21.97 54.61
CA ALA A 671 15.49 22.87 55.57
C ALA A 671 16.77 23.50 54.98
N TYR A 672 17.22 24.65 55.47
CA TYR A 672 18.54 25.16 55.09
C TYR A 672 19.63 24.30 55.73
N ARG A 673 20.73 24.09 55.01
CA ARG A 673 21.90 23.48 55.63
C ARG A 673 22.56 24.52 56.53
N GLN A 674 22.92 24.13 57.74
CA GLN A 674 23.67 25.04 58.60
C GLN A 674 25.06 25.26 57.98
N PRO A 675 25.54 26.51 57.90
CA PRO A 675 26.88 26.79 57.40
C PRO A 675 27.88 25.99 58.23
N ILE A 676 28.87 25.39 57.56
CA ILE A 676 29.98 24.74 58.26
C ILE A 676 30.72 25.84 59.00
N THR A 677 30.58 25.91 60.33
CA THR A 677 31.30 26.86 61.16
C THR A 677 32.80 26.62 60.96
N GLU A 678 33.56 27.66 60.61
CA GLU A 678 34.98 27.63 60.20
C GLU A 678 35.98 27.10 61.26
N ALA A 679 35.53 26.46 62.34
CA ALA A 679 36.39 25.99 63.43
C ALA A 679 37.22 24.72 63.12
N GLU A 680 37.06 24.07 61.96
CA GLU A 680 37.74 22.80 61.65
C GLU A 680 38.58 22.77 60.36
N ILE A 681 38.83 23.90 59.69
CA ILE A 681 39.66 23.90 58.48
C ILE A 681 40.96 24.68 58.73
N ILE A 682 42.02 23.91 58.98
CA ILE A 682 43.41 24.36 59.11
C ILE A 682 43.81 25.13 57.84
N SER A 683 44.39 26.30 58.10
CA SER A 683 44.88 27.35 57.21
C SER A 683 45.78 26.89 56.04
N PRO A 684 45.57 27.41 54.82
CA PRO A 684 46.60 27.44 53.78
C PRO A 684 47.29 28.82 53.68
N PRO A 685 48.54 28.86 53.21
CA PRO A 685 49.31 30.09 53.09
C PRO A 685 48.96 30.90 51.83
N VAL A 686 49.11 32.20 52.01
CA VAL A 686 48.92 33.31 51.09
C VAL A 686 49.78 33.18 49.82
N VAL A 687 49.17 33.37 48.65
CA VAL A 687 49.88 33.75 47.41
C VAL A 687 49.14 34.90 46.71
N VAL A 688 49.95 35.87 46.31
CA VAL A 688 49.71 37.22 45.79
C VAL A 688 49.03 37.24 44.40
N PRO A 689 48.18 38.24 44.09
CA PRO A 689 47.45 38.33 42.83
C PRO A 689 48.27 38.95 41.69
N SER A 690 48.01 38.52 40.46
CA SER A 690 48.42 39.18 39.22
C SER A 690 47.20 39.55 38.39
N GLU A 691 47.15 40.82 38.03
CA GLU A 691 46.09 41.55 37.31
C GLU A 691 45.98 41.19 35.81
N THR A 692 45.00 41.84 35.16
CA THR A 692 44.85 42.15 33.72
C THR A 692 44.33 41.03 32.81
N SER A 693 43.37 41.23 31.89
CA SER A 693 42.80 42.43 31.27
C SER A 693 41.38 42.18 30.76
N GLN A 694 40.60 43.26 30.70
CA GLN A 694 39.33 43.37 29.99
C GLN A 694 39.55 43.44 28.46
N THR A 695 38.62 42.91 27.66
CA THR A 695 38.41 43.39 26.28
C THR A 695 36.93 43.23 25.87
N GLU A 696 36.27 44.39 25.88
CA GLU A 696 35.28 44.95 24.94
C GLU A 696 34.14 44.10 24.37
N LEU A 697 32.93 44.61 24.66
CA LEU A 697 31.70 44.43 23.88
C LEU A 697 31.81 45.15 22.53
N THR A 698 31.27 44.50 21.49
CA THR A 698 30.69 45.18 20.32
C THR A 698 29.31 44.62 20.03
N THR A 699 28.32 45.49 20.16
CA THR A 699 26.92 45.36 19.73
C THR A 699 26.83 45.53 18.21
N PHE A 700 26.02 44.69 17.56
CA PHE A 700 25.48 44.96 16.22
C PHE A 700 23.97 44.79 16.25
N SER A 701 23.30 45.77 15.64
CA SER A 701 21.87 46.01 15.57
C SER A 701 21.26 45.53 14.25
N GLU A 702 19.94 45.30 14.32
CA GLU A 702 18.94 45.32 13.25
C GLU A 702 18.95 44.20 12.18
N SER A 703 17.83 43.50 12.02
CA SER A 703 16.77 43.95 11.10
C SER A 703 15.61 42.94 11.04
N SER A 704 14.41 43.50 10.98
CA SER A 704 13.13 42.90 10.61
C SER A 704 13.13 42.18 9.26
N GLU A 705 12.26 41.18 9.08
CA GLU A 705 11.24 41.22 8.03
C GLU A 705 10.24 40.07 8.18
N ALA A 706 8.96 40.45 8.25
CA ALA A 706 7.82 39.57 8.13
C ALA A 706 7.50 39.38 6.65
N THR A 707 7.03 38.19 6.25
CA THR A 707 6.45 37.98 4.92
C THR A 707 5.15 37.20 5.06
N GLU A 708 4.06 37.89 4.75
CA GLU A 708 2.71 37.35 4.62
C GLU A 708 2.62 36.39 3.43
N VAL A 709 1.87 35.31 3.61
CA VAL A 709 1.57 34.32 2.59
C VAL A 709 0.28 34.73 1.87
N ILE A 710 0.40 35.01 0.57
CA ILE A 710 -0.73 35.24 -0.35
C ILE A 710 -1.18 33.89 -0.91
N GLU A 711 -2.42 33.48 -0.62
CA GLU A 711 -3.10 32.36 -1.27
C GLU A 711 -3.56 32.77 -2.68
N GLY A 712 -2.88 32.27 -3.72
CA GLY A 712 -3.30 32.40 -5.11
C GLY A 712 -3.98 31.12 -5.61
N GLN A 713 -5.28 31.21 -5.93
CA GLN A 713 -5.98 30.19 -6.72
C GLN A 713 -5.52 30.26 -8.18
N PHE A 714 -4.78 29.26 -8.65
CA PHE A 714 -4.44 29.11 -10.07
C PHE A 714 -5.40 28.12 -10.75
N GLU A 715 -6.32 28.63 -11.57
CA GLU A 715 -6.95 27.83 -12.63
C GLU A 715 -5.92 27.61 -13.75
N THR A 716 -5.34 26.41 -13.83
CA THR A 716 -4.50 26.02 -14.98
C THR A 716 -5.36 25.96 -16.25
N GLN A 717 -5.15 26.91 -17.17
CA GLN A 717 -5.73 26.89 -18.50
C GLN A 717 -5.15 25.73 -19.32
N VAL A 718 -6.02 24.88 -19.85
CA VAL A 718 -5.67 23.77 -20.76
C VAL A 718 -5.54 24.37 -22.17
N LYS A 719 -4.34 24.32 -22.77
CA LYS A 719 -4.00 25.06 -24.01
C LYS A 719 -4.69 24.52 -25.26
N TRP A 720 -4.91 23.20 -25.40
CA TRP A 720 -5.56 22.59 -26.56
C TRP A 720 -7.03 23.01 -26.68
N LEU A 721 -7.65 23.46 -25.59
CA LEU A 721 -9.00 24.04 -25.63
C LEU A 721 -9.04 25.41 -26.34
N ASN A 722 -7.90 26.08 -26.52
CA ASN A 722 -7.83 27.30 -27.32
C ASN A 722 -8.01 26.98 -28.82
N ASP A 723 -7.44 25.86 -29.27
CA ASP A 723 -7.54 25.39 -30.66
C ASP A 723 -8.86 24.64 -30.92
N TYR A 724 -9.44 24.04 -29.87
CA TYR A 724 -10.70 23.28 -29.95
C TYR A 724 -11.75 23.75 -28.93
N PRO A 725 -12.22 25.00 -29.00
CA PRO A 725 -13.12 25.58 -27.99
C PRO A 725 -14.47 24.87 -27.90
N SER A 726 -14.92 24.25 -29.00
CA SER A 726 -16.15 23.45 -29.03
C SER A 726 -16.09 22.19 -28.17
N LEU A 727 -14.91 21.77 -27.74
CA LEU A 727 -14.71 20.61 -26.85
C LEU A 727 -14.61 21.00 -25.37
N LYS A 728 -14.75 22.29 -25.02
CA LYS A 728 -14.64 22.78 -23.64
C LYS A 728 -15.61 22.07 -22.68
N SER A 729 -16.83 21.79 -23.11
CA SER A 729 -17.85 21.05 -22.35
C SER A 729 -17.56 19.55 -22.20
N TYR A 730 -16.62 19.00 -22.98
CA TYR A 730 -16.23 17.60 -22.99
C TYR A 730 -14.76 17.41 -22.59
N ARG A 731 -14.13 18.40 -21.95
CA ARG A 731 -12.66 18.43 -21.75
C ARG A 731 -12.13 17.17 -21.07
N PHE A 732 -12.89 16.65 -20.11
CA PHE A 732 -12.48 15.50 -19.29
C PHE A 732 -12.69 14.20 -20.06
N GLU A 733 -13.82 14.05 -20.75
CA GLU A 733 -14.13 12.90 -21.60
C GLU A 733 -13.19 12.80 -22.82
N ALA A 734 -12.85 13.93 -23.44
CA ALA A 734 -11.91 13.98 -24.57
C ALA A 734 -10.48 13.62 -24.13
N SER A 735 -10.07 14.10 -22.95
CA SER A 735 -8.79 13.73 -22.34
C SER A 735 -8.75 12.23 -21.97
N ALA A 736 -9.85 11.70 -21.42
CA ALA A 736 -10.02 10.30 -21.09
C ALA A 736 -9.96 9.40 -22.34
N LEU A 737 -10.66 9.77 -23.42
CA LEU A 737 -10.59 9.08 -24.71
C LEU A 737 -9.16 9.10 -25.27
N CYS A 738 -8.46 10.23 -25.21
CA CYS A 738 -7.06 10.28 -25.63
C CYS A 738 -6.17 9.37 -24.77
N GLY A 739 -6.40 9.30 -23.46
CA GLY A 739 -5.69 8.38 -22.58
C GLY A 739 -5.88 6.92 -22.97
N TYR A 740 -7.09 6.54 -23.37
CA TYR A 740 -7.37 5.22 -23.92
C TYR A 740 -6.65 4.99 -25.25
N LEU A 741 -6.79 5.92 -26.20
CA LEU A 741 -6.20 5.82 -27.54
C LEU A 741 -4.67 5.80 -27.51
N LYS A 742 -4.04 6.38 -26.48
CA LYS A 742 -2.60 6.29 -26.24
C LYS A 742 -2.11 4.85 -26.14
N THR A 743 -2.90 3.98 -25.49
CA THR A 743 -2.57 2.53 -25.40
C THR A 743 -2.65 1.81 -26.75
N ARG A 744 -3.21 2.48 -27.76
CA ARG A 744 -3.43 1.97 -29.12
C ARG A 744 -2.77 2.87 -30.18
N GLU A 745 -1.66 3.52 -29.87
CA GLU A 745 -0.93 4.36 -30.85
C GLU A 745 -0.20 3.56 -31.93
N THR A 746 0.09 2.29 -31.64
CA THR A 746 0.86 1.39 -32.50
C THR A 746 0.07 0.14 -32.82
N GLY A 747 0.34 -0.45 -34.00
CA GLY A 747 -0.23 -1.75 -34.40
C GLY A 747 -1.55 -1.66 -35.17
N LYS A 748 -2.20 -2.82 -35.35
CA LYS A 748 -3.39 -3.00 -36.21
C LYS A 748 -4.62 -2.22 -35.74
N TYR A 749 -4.72 -1.95 -34.43
CA TYR A 749 -5.81 -1.22 -33.80
C TYR A 749 -5.49 0.26 -33.60
N LYS A 750 -4.55 0.80 -34.38
CA LYS A 750 -4.14 2.19 -34.28
C LYS A 750 -5.35 3.12 -34.31
N PHE A 751 -5.56 3.82 -33.20
CA PHE A 751 -6.66 4.77 -33.00
C PHE A 751 -8.08 4.24 -33.21
N LYS A 752 -8.28 2.93 -32.95
CA LYS A 752 -9.60 2.28 -32.98
C LYS A 752 -10.18 2.08 -31.58
N PHE A 753 -11.46 2.37 -31.41
CA PHE A 753 -12.19 2.17 -30.15
C PHE A 753 -13.67 1.86 -30.39
N THR A 754 -14.34 1.22 -29.43
CA THR A 754 -15.80 1.11 -29.41
C THR A 754 -16.32 1.94 -28.23
N ILE A 755 -17.58 2.40 -28.29
CA ILE A 755 -18.20 3.14 -27.18
C ILE A 755 -18.22 2.28 -25.90
N PRO A 756 -18.69 1.01 -25.94
CA PRO A 756 -18.76 0.18 -24.73
C PRO A 756 -17.39 -0.03 -24.07
N THR A 757 -16.35 -0.26 -24.86
CA THR A 757 -15.01 -0.52 -24.32
C THR A 757 -14.42 0.71 -23.61
N VAL A 758 -14.62 1.93 -24.15
CA VAL A 758 -14.15 3.16 -23.49
C VAL A 758 -15.01 3.49 -22.26
N GLU A 759 -16.33 3.31 -22.36
CA GLU A 759 -17.22 3.51 -21.21
C GLU A 759 -16.81 2.62 -20.03
N LYS A 760 -16.56 1.33 -20.28
CA LYS A 760 -16.21 0.36 -19.25
C LYS A 760 -14.82 0.57 -18.67
N ASN A 761 -13.82 0.81 -19.51
CA ASN A 761 -12.42 0.82 -19.07
C ASN A 761 -11.92 2.19 -18.59
N VAL A 762 -12.62 3.27 -18.92
CA VAL A 762 -12.09 4.64 -18.72
C VAL A 762 -13.11 5.53 -18.03
N ILE A 763 -14.35 5.52 -18.49
CA ILE A 763 -15.41 6.40 -17.97
C ILE A 763 -15.93 5.87 -16.64
N MET A 764 -16.37 4.61 -16.56
CA MET A 764 -16.94 4.01 -15.35
C MET A 764 -15.99 4.00 -14.15
N PRO A 765 -14.67 3.73 -14.29
CA PRO A 765 -13.75 3.78 -13.15
C PRO A 765 -13.47 5.19 -12.62
N ASN A 766 -13.82 6.25 -13.37
CA ASN A 766 -13.63 7.63 -12.96
C ASN A 766 -14.97 8.28 -12.59
N ALA A 767 -15.24 8.40 -11.29
CA ALA A 767 -16.47 8.99 -10.77
C ALA A 767 -16.75 10.44 -11.25
N SER A 768 -15.74 11.14 -11.76
CA SER A 768 -15.86 12.49 -12.33
C SER A 768 -16.29 12.53 -13.80
N LEU A 769 -16.44 11.39 -14.48
CA LEU A 769 -16.79 11.30 -15.90
C LEU A 769 -18.22 10.78 -16.10
N SER A 770 -18.93 11.31 -17.11
CA SER A 770 -20.31 10.90 -17.41
C SER A 770 -20.40 10.05 -18.68
N LYS A 771 -21.06 8.88 -18.61
CA LYS A 771 -21.39 8.06 -19.80
C LYS A 771 -22.18 8.86 -20.83
N GLN A 772 -23.15 9.64 -20.39
CA GLN A 772 -23.99 10.45 -21.28
C GLN A 772 -23.17 11.54 -21.98
N LEU A 773 -22.28 12.22 -21.25
CA LEU A 773 -21.37 13.20 -21.87
C LEU A 773 -20.40 12.53 -22.82
N PHE A 774 -19.88 11.35 -22.49
CA PHE A 774 -18.99 10.60 -23.38
C PHE A 774 -19.68 10.15 -24.68
N ARG A 775 -20.89 9.59 -24.62
CA ARG A 775 -21.67 9.26 -25.84
C ARG A 775 -21.94 10.49 -26.68
N THR A 776 -22.26 11.62 -26.03
CA THR A 776 -22.48 12.90 -26.72
C THR A 776 -21.19 13.40 -27.38
N LEU A 777 -20.05 13.25 -26.71
CA LEU A 777 -18.73 13.53 -27.30
C LEU A 777 -18.47 12.65 -28.52
N VAL A 778 -18.69 11.34 -28.46
CA VAL A 778 -18.44 10.45 -29.60
C VAL A 778 -19.34 10.80 -30.78
N LYS A 779 -20.61 11.14 -30.53
CA LYS A 779 -21.53 11.65 -31.55
C LYS A 779 -21.02 12.97 -32.15
N PHE A 780 -20.58 13.91 -31.31
CA PHE A 780 -19.98 15.17 -31.73
C PHE A 780 -18.73 14.95 -32.60
N LEU A 781 -17.82 14.06 -32.18
CA LEU A 781 -16.60 13.73 -32.93
C LEU A 781 -16.93 13.13 -34.29
N LYS A 782 -17.96 12.29 -34.37
CA LYS A 782 -18.46 11.72 -35.63
C LYS A 782 -19.05 12.82 -36.53
N GLU A 783 -19.94 13.66 -36.00
CA GLU A 783 -20.60 14.75 -36.76
C GLU A 783 -19.61 15.78 -37.28
N LYS A 784 -18.53 16.04 -36.55
CA LYS A 784 -17.46 16.96 -36.94
C LYS A 784 -16.33 16.30 -37.74
N GLY A 785 -16.45 15.02 -38.06
CA GLY A 785 -15.49 14.30 -38.91
C GLY A 785 -14.15 13.97 -38.25
N TYR A 786 -14.06 14.02 -36.91
CA TYR A 786 -12.89 13.55 -36.15
C TYR A 786 -12.83 12.01 -36.10
N THR A 787 -13.97 11.34 -36.19
CA THR A 787 -14.06 9.88 -36.24
C THR A 787 -14.88 9.42 -37.43
N VAL A 788 -14.54 8.24 -37.96
CA VAL A 788 -15.35 7.50 -38.94
C VAL A 788 -15.78 6.17 -38.37
N PRO A 789 -17.01 5.71 -38.66
CA PRO A 789 -17.41 4.33 -38.38
C PRO A 789 -16.49 3.36 -39.12
N ASP A 790 -16.02 2.33 -38.43
CA ASP A 790 -15.22 1.23 -38.96
C ASP A 790 -15.78 -0.07 -38.36
N LYS A 791 -16.75 -0.66 -39.09
CA LYS A 791 -17.60 -1.76 -38.61
C LYS A 791 -18.30 -1.39 -37.27
N SER A 792 -18.15 -2.20 -36.23
CA SER A 792 -18.65 -1.97 -34.86
C SER A 792 -17.79 -1.00 -34.04
N SER A 793 -16.76 -0.39 -34.65
CA SER A 793 -15.83 0.52 -33.98
C SER A 793 -15.81 1.92 -34.61
N PHE A 794 -15.13 2.84 -33.92
CA PHE A 794 -14.78 4.17 -34.40
C PHE A 794 -13.27 4.23 -34.61
N LYS A 795 -12.85 4.81 -35.72
CA LYS A 795 -11.45 5.09 -36.02
C LYS A 795 -11.25 6.60 -36.12
N LEU A 796 -10.16 7.13 -35.56
CA LEU A 796 -9.80 8.53 -35.80
C LEU A 796 -9.55 8.78 -37.30
N THR A 797 -10.06 9.89 -37.82
CA THR A 797 -9.65 10.45 -39.11
C THR A 797 -8.33 11.22 -38.95
N GLN A 798 -7.78 11.75 -40.05
CA GLN A 798 -6.61 12.64 -39.95
C GLN A 798 -6.89 13.87 -39.06
N LEU A 799 -8.10 14.43 -39.11
CA LEU A 799 -8.52 15.53 -38.24
C LEU A 799 -8.64 15.07 -36.77
N GLY A 800 -9.17 13.86 -36.56
CA GLY A 800 -9.17 13.18 -35.25
C GLY A 800 -7.78 12.98 -34.68
N GLU A 801 -6.82 12.57 -35.52
CA GLU A 801 -5.43 12.40 -35.13
C GLU A 801 -4.78 13.74 -34.75
N GLN A 802 -5.09 14.84 -35.43
CA GLN A 802 -4.61 16.18 -35.05
C GLN A 802 -5.14 16.61 -33.69
N LEU A 803 -6.45 16.46 -33.45
CA LEU A 803 -7.04 16.70 -32.13
C LEU A 803 -6.37 15.83 -31.07
N TYR A 804 -6.20 14.54 -31.36
CA TYR A 804 -5.51 13.61 -30.48
C TYR A 804 -4.09 14.07 -30.18
N GLN A 805 -3.31 14.51 -31.17
CA GLN A 805 -1.96 15.03 -30.96
C GLN A 805 -1.95 16.34 -30.16
N ALA A 806 -2.93 17.22 -30.32
CA ALA A 806 -3.04 18.45 -29.54
C ALA A 806 -3.39 18.16 -28.08
N VAL A 807 -4.39 17.32 -27.83
CA VAL A 807 -4.74 16.83 -26.49
C VAL A 807 -3.58 16.05 -25.88
N LYS A 808 -2.88 15.25 -26.69
CA LYS A 808 -1.71 14.48 -26.27
C LYS A 808 -0.54 15.39 -25.91
N ALA A 809 -0.26 16.41 -26.73
CA ALA A 809 0.76 17.41 -26.44
C ALA A 809 0.41 18.06 -25.11
N ASP A 810 -0.79 18.56 -24.89
CA ASP A 810 -1.10 19.18 -23.61
C ASP A 810 -1.12 18.23 -22.40
N ASN A 811 -1.61 17.00 -22.57
CA ASN A 811 -1.73 16.02 -21.48
C ASN A 811 -0.43 15.24 -21.23
N TYR A 812 0.52 15.25 -22.17
CA TYR A 812 1.75 14.45 -22.14
C TYR A 812 3.01 15.18 -22.64
N SER A 813 2.96 16.47 -23.00
CA SER A 813 4.14 17.33 -23.16
C SER A 813 4.56 17.78 -21.78
N CYS A 814 5.27 16.87 -21.14
CA CYS A 814 6.08 17.03 -19.95
C CYS A 814 7.01 15.82 -19.96
#